data_AF-A0A1V5EA35-F1
#
_entry.id   AF-A0A1V5EA35-F1
#
_cell.length_a   1.000
_cell.length_b   1.000
_cell.length_c   1.000
_cell.angle_alpha   90.00
_cell.angle_beta   90.00
_cell.angle_gamma   90.00
#
_symmetry.space_group_name_H-M   'P 1'
#
loop_
_entity.id
_entity.type
_entity.pdbx_description
1 polymer ?
#
loop_
_entity_poly.entity_id
_entity_poly.type
_entity_poly.pdbx_seq_one_letter_code
_entity_poly.pdbx_strand_id
1 'polypeptide(L)'
;MWGSSFPNPAGGAPVGPFPATTVWSYGRAEDPPPDSSGIGGAVGTAPAQNSSFNYPAFTVENTSNVVTTVRWINGLVDAAGNYLPHLLPVDQTLHWANPPNANCIMGDPNRTDCETAVPTPYTGPVPIVTHVHGAHVQPHSDGYPEAWWLPAANNIPAGYALRGSNYGQADNTNTVPGSAYFSYENTQPAATIWFHDHALGMTRLNVYAGPAGFWLIRGGAHDTAAGVLPGPAPTLAGGDPNFNATVRAAIREVPIVIEDRSFNTDGSLFYPQDRTFFDGFTGPYIGGTGTPAGPSDMSGIWNPEAFFNTMVVNGNTWPKFEVAPARYRLRLLNGCNSRTLNLSLFVVSSDPDGIPGNADDVLGAEVPIYQIGGDQGFLPNVVKIVTGSVTTLPGDGTVPAAVAAPDARQALLMMSAERADVIVDFSGMANGTRIRMINTAPDAPFGGFPAPPFLPGDVADALTSGQVMDFIVDNALTQPGDATCMLPKNIVLPAEVPLGAPNNTRKLSLNEMSSDQVCVEIDAMTGAIVGTLFSTFAGDPNFLGNCAAAATTVPGNLPQPMGPRQALVGVVTTDGVGNVVALPKRWGDAITETPLLNSTEVWEIHNTTADAHPIHLHQVAFQVIEREDLDPAALALGNLVPTGVTYPALPNESGYKDTVASYPGQITRIKAKFDIAGLYVWHCHIIEHEDNEMMRPLFVNGDSLIYVSNTGSGVSQWNLGVWSQITANDPLLMAASGSTMYGAFGTGIWAWNGTAWGQITASNPEAMSAAGTVLYGDFGAGGIWKWDGTAWNRISADNPQAMIASGSMLYVNLGGTGIWKWDGAAWSQITATDPAIMVSAY
;
A
#
# COMPACT_ATOMS: atom_id res chain seq x y z
N MET A 1 9.07 23.22 -8.58
CA MET A 1 8.97 24.43 -7.74
C MET A 1 7.52 24.64 -7.41
N TRP A 2 7.23 24.82 -6.13
CA TRP A 2 5.88 24.83 -5.59
C TRP A 2 5.37 26.26 -5.57
N GLY A 3 4.19 26.46 -6.17
CA GLY A 3 3.54 27.76 -6.30
C GLY A 3 3.57 28.51 -4.97
N SER A 4 3.88 29.80 -5.05
CA SER A 4 3.93 30.72 -3.93
C SER A 4 2.78 30.47 -2.96
N SER A 5 3.15 30.18 -1.71
CA SER A 5 2.37 30.28 -0.49
C SER A 5 1.07 31.08 -0.66
N PHE A 6 -0.05 30.41 -0.36
CA PHE A 6 -1.34 31.05 -0.20
C PHE A 6 -1.19 32.31 0.66
N PRO A 7 -1.77 33.45 0.26
CA PRO A 7 -1.77 34.63 1.10
C PRO A 7 -2.53 34.33 2.40
N ASN A 8 -1.76 34.27 3.49
CA ASN A 8 -2.25 34.31 4.86
C ASN A 8 -3.21 35.51 5.00
N PRO A 9 -4.47 35.33 5.44
CA PRO A 9 -5.29 36.43 5.89
C PRO A 9 -4.68 36.97 7.19
N ALA A 10 -3.79 37.93 7.03
CA ALA A 10 -3.19 38.70 8.11
C ALA A 10 -4.24 39.13 9.15
N GLY A 11 -4.03 38.73 10.41
CA GLY A 11 -4.36 39.52 11.60
C GLY A 11 -5.79 40.09 11.72
N GLY A 12 -6.81 39.34 11.29
CA GLY A 12 -8.22 39.70 11.50
C GLY A 12 -8.77 39.15 12.81
N ALA A 13 -9.58 39.96 13.51
CA ALA A 13 -10.41 39.55 14.66
C ALA A 13 -11.12 38.20 14.44
N PRO A 14 -11.48 37.43 15.50
CA PRO A 14 -12.06 36.10 15.37
C PRO A 14 -13.23 36.14 14.38
N VAL A 15 -12.98 35.56 13.20
CA VAL A 15 -13.97 35.41 12.15
C VAL A 15 -15.05 34.51 12.76
N GLY A 16 -16.33 34.82 12.50
CA GLY A 16 -17.46 34.05 13.00
C GLY A 16 -17.36 32.55 12.65
N PRO A 17 -18.29 31.70 13.12
CA PRO A 17 -18.19 30.26 12.89
C PRO A 17 -17.98 29.98 11.40
N PHE A 18 -16.86 29.33 11.06
CA PHE A 18 -16.58 28.90 9.70
C PHE A 18 -17.74 28.01 9.21
N PRO A 19 -18.17 28.11 7.95
CA PRO A 19 -19.23 27.27 7.42
C PRO A 19 -18.88 25.78 7.55
N ALA A 20 -19.90 24.93 7.72
CA ALA A 20 -19.70 23.49 7.78
C ALA A 20 -19.26 22.92 6.42
N THR A 21 -18.30 21.98 6.45
CA THR A 21 -17.83 21.28 5.26
C THR A 21 -18.68 20.04 4.98
N THR A 22 -18.98 19.79 3.71
CA THR A 22 -19.57 18.52 3.27
C THR A 22 -18.46 17.52 2.95
N VAL A 23 -18.55 16.33 3.54
CA VAL A 23 -17.64 15.20 3.35
C VAL A 23 -18.45 13.92 3.13
N TRP A 24 -17.81 12.90 2.55
CA TRP A 24 -18.30 11.54 2.52
C TRP A 24 -17.78 10.75 3.71
N SER A 25 -18.48 9.69 4.08
CA SER A 25 -18.16 8.88 5.26
C SER A 25 -18.83 7.52 5.18
N TYR A 26 -18.31 6.57 5.95
CA TYR A 26 -18.98 5.30 6.25
C TYR A 26 -19.67 5.35 7.61
N GLY A 27 -20.86 4.76 7.67
CA GLY A 27 -21.66 4.54 8.87
C GLY A 27 -22.48 3.25 8.72
N ARG A 28 -23.19 2.84 9.77
CA ARG A 28 -24.06 1.66 9.66
C ARG A 28 -25.26 1.95 8.75
N ALA A 29 -25.67 0.95 7.98
CA ALA A 29 -26.76 1.09 7.02
C ALA A 29 -28.11 1.40 7.71
N GLU A 30 -28.26 0.97 8.96
CA GLU A 30 -29.46 1.19 9.77
C GLU A 30 -29.50 2.57 10.43
N ASP A 31 -28.38 3.31 10.41
CA ASP A 31 -28.32 4.60 11.08
C ASP A 31 -29.09 5.68 10.29
N PRO A 32 -29.86 6.53 10.97
CA PRO A 32 -30.40 7.73 10.36
C PRO A 32 -29.27 8.72 10.00
N PRO A 33 -29.55 9.73 9.17
CA PRO A 33 -28.64 10.86 9.01
C PRO A 33 -28.24 11.45 10.38
N PRO A 34 -26.95 11.83 10.57
CA PRO A 34 -26.49 12.47 11.81
C PRO A 34 -27.39 13.64 12.23
N ASP A 35 -27.76 13.72 13.50
CA ASP A 35 -28.47 14.88 14.05
C ASP A 35 -27.76 15.38 15.31
N SER A 36 -26.92 16.40 15.14
CA SER A 36 -26.19 17.05 16.22
C SER A 36 -26.92 18.27 16.80
N SER A 37 -28.20 18.47 16.48
CA SER A 37 -29.00 19.59 17.03
C SER A 37 -29.04 19.61 18.56
N GLY A 38 -28.98 18.43 19.20
CA GLY A 38 -28.91 18.28 20.65
C GLY A 38 -27.62 18.81 21.30
N ILE A 39 -26.56 19.05 20.52
CA ILE A 39 -25.27 19.58 20.98
C ILE A 39 -24.89 20.89 20.29
N GLY A 40 -25.84 21.55 19.62
CA GLY A 40 -25.65 22.85 18.97
C GLY A 40 -25.23 22.79 17.49
N GLY A 41 -25.16 21.61 16.89
CA GLY A 41 -24.94 21.43 15.45
C GLY A 41 -26.24 21.46 14.63
N ALA A 42 -26.15 21.17 13.34
CA ALA A 42 -27.30 21.06 12.45
C ALA A 42 -27.69 19.60 12.17
N VAL A 43 -28.92 19.38 11.69
CA VAL A 43 -29.30 18.09 11.10
C VAL A 43 -28.44 17.83 9.88
N GLY A 44 -27.88 16.63 9.77
CA GLY A 44 -26.89 16.23 8.77
C GLY A 44 -25.44 16.43 9.19
N THR A 45 -25.17 16.97 10.39
CA THR A 45 -23.80 17.22 10.88
C THR A 45 -23.38 16.20 11.93
N ALA A 46 -22.24 15.54 11.71
CA ALA A 46 -21.55 14.65 12.65
C ALA A 46 -20.50 15.42 13.49
N PRO A 47 -20.09 14.92 14.67
CA PRO A 47 -20.56 13.68 15.32
C PRO A 47 -21.96 13.86 15.92
N ALA A 48 -22.77 12.79 15.90
CA ALA A 48 -24.12 12.79 16.47
C ALA A 48 -24.40 11.49 17.23
N GLN A 49 -25.11 11.56 18.37
CA GLN A 49 -25.37 10.40 19.22
C GLN A 49 -26.29 9.36 18.57
N ASN A 50 -27.06 9.76 17.55
CA ASN A 50 -28.01 8.91 16.84
C ASN A 50 -27.42 8.15 15.63
N SER A 51 -26.14 8.35 15.31
CA SER A 51 -25.55 7.89 14.06
C SER A 51 -24.05 7.59 14.20
N SER A 52 -23.57 6.55 13.52
CA SER A 52 -22.16 6.22 13.40
C SER A 52 -21.49 6.82 12.16
N PHE A 53 -22.15 7.70 11.40
CA PHE A 53 -21.48 8.47 10.35
C PHE A 53 -20.61 9.54 11.02
N ASN A 54 -19.33 9.59 10.65
CA ASN A 54 -18.37 10.55 11.19
C ASN A 54 -17.21 10.79 10.21
N TYR A 55 -16.47 11.87 10.36
CA TYR A 55 -15.25 12.10 9.58
C TYR A 55 -14.08 12.30 10.55
N PRO A 56 -13.08 11.40 10.55
CA PRO A 56 -13.02 10.11 9.85
C PRO A 56 -14.15 9.16 10.24
N ALA A 57 -14.38 8.15 9.41
CA ALA A 57 -15.34 7.10 9.71
C ALA A 57 -15.05 6.43 11.06
N PHE A 58 -16.10 5.94 11.73
CA PHE A 58 -15.96 5.27 13.02
C PHE A 58 -14.93 4.13 12.95
N THR A 59 -14.06 4.06 13.95
CA THR A 59 -13.08 2.96 14.08
C THR A 59 -13.79 1.63 14.19
N VAL A 60 -13.41 0.69 13.31
CA VAL A 60 -13.78 -0.72 13.42
C VAL A 60 -12.73 -1.42 14.27
N GLU A 61 -13.13 -2.07 15.34
CA GLU A 61 -12.23 -2.86 16.19
C GLU A 61 -12.56 -4.35 16.06
N ASN A 62 -11.52 -5.14 15.80
CA ASN A 62 -11.58 -6.55 15.47
C ASN A 62 -10.71 -7.36 16.42
N THR A 63 -11.02 -8.65 16.54
CA THR A 63 -10.19 -9.60 17.28
C THR A 63 -9.44 -10.48 16.29
N SER A 64 -8.14 -10.70 16.53
CA SER A 64 -7.30 -11.58 15.71
C SER A 64 -7.93 -12.98 15.63
N ASN A 65 -7.94 -13.56 14.44
CA ASN A 65 -8.57 -14.84 14.07
C ASN A 65 -10.09 -14.90 14.25
N VAL A 66 -10.77 -13.75 14.32
CA VAL A 66 -12.23 -13.67 14.28
C VAL A 66 -12.65 -13.00 12.97
N VAL A 67 -13.43 -13.73 12.17
CA VAL A 67 -13.91 -13.23 10.88
C VAL A 67 -14.89 -12.08 11.09
N THR A 68 -14.65 -10.96 10.40
CA THR A 68 -15.58 -9.83 10.32
C THR A 68 -16.13 -9.76 8.90
N THR A 69 -17.45 -9.70 8.76
CA THR A 69 -18.09 -9.52 7.45
C THR A 69 -18.72 -8.14 7.36
N VAL A 70 -18.54 -7.48 6.21
CA VAL A 70 -19.04 -6.14 5.96
C VAL A 70 -19.74 -6.13 4.61
N ARG A 71 -20.95 -5.56 4.58
CA ARG A 71 -21.56 -5.15 3.32
C ARG A 71 -21.25 -3.68 3.09
N TRP A 72 -20.32 -3.40 2.20
CA TRP A 72 -20.05 -2.04 1.77
C TRP A 72 -21.17 -1.58 0.85
N ILE A 73 -21.79 -0.43 1.16
CA ILE A 73 -22.93 0.11 0.43
C ILE A 73 -22.54 1.48 -0.13
N ASN A 74 -22.71 1.65 -1.43
CA ASN A 74 -22.60 2.96 -2.06
C ASN A 74 -23.91 3.73 -1.85
N GLY A 75 -23.94 4.49 -0.76
CA GLY A 75 -25.07 5.32 -0.34
C GLY A 75 -25.09 6.73 -0.92
N LEU A 76 -24.31 7.02 -1.98
CA LEU A 76 -24.21 8.35 -2.59
C LEU A 76 -25.43 8.69 -3.44
N VAL A 77 -26.58 8.85 -2.77
CA VAL A 77 -27.87 9.25 -3.36
C VAL A 77 -28.49 10.41 -2.59
N ASP A 78 -29.28 11.23 -3.27
CA ASP A 78 -30.10 12.27 -2.65
C ASP A 78 -31.35 11.68 -1.98
N ALA A 79 -32.15 12.53 -1.34
CA ALA A 79 -33.40 12.13 -0.67
C ALA A 79 -34.47 11.56 -1.62
N ALA A 80 -34.36 11.79 -2.93
CA ALA A 80 -35.21 11.20 -3.96
C ALA A 80 -34.65 9.89 -4.54
N GLY A 81 -33.51 9.41 -4.01
CA GLY A 81 -32.81 8.22 -4.48
C GLY A 81 -32.08 8.43 -5.81
N ASN A 82 -31.86 9.67 -6.25
CA ASN A 82 -31.04 9.96 -7.42
C ASN A 82 -29.56 9.97 -7.04
N TYR A 83 -28.66 9.64 -7.96
CA TYR A 83 -27.24 9.65 -7.66
C TYR A 83 -26.74 11.06 -7.34
N LEU A 84 -25.78 11.16 -6.43
CA LEU A 84 -24.99 12.37 -6.20
C LEU A 84 -23.74 12.34 -7.11
N PRO A 85 -23.42 13.44 -7.81
CA PRO A 85 -22.14 13.56 -8.50
C PRO A 85 -20.99 13.69 -7.50
N HIS A 86 -19.76 13.53 -7.99
CA HIS A 86 -18.55 13.72 -7.18
C HIS A 86 -18.44 15.17 -6.67
N LEU A 87 -17.90 15.38 -5.46
CA LEU A 87 -17.69 16.73 -4.87
C LEU A 87 -16.58 17.53 -5.56
N LEU A 88 -15.66 16.81 -6.19
CA LEU A 88 -14.39 17.28 -6.77
C LEU A 88 -14.31 16.89 -8.27
N PRO A 89 -13.47 17.55 -9.08
CA PRO A 89 -13.42 17.34 -10.53
C PRO A 89 -12.74 16.01 -10.89
N VAL A 90 -13.53 15.08 -11.43
CA VAL A 90 -13.08 13.76 -11.87
C VAL A 90 -12.55 13.82 -13.30
N ASP A 91 -11.30 13.42 -13.48
CA ASP A 91 -10.62 13.42 -14.77
C ASP A 91 -10.88 12.14 -15.56
N GLN A 92 -11.53 12.28 -16.72
CA GLN A 92 -11.86 11.15 -17.60
C GLN A 92 -10.71 10.77 -18.53
N THR A 93 -9.63 11.55 -18.56
CA THR A 93 -8.49 11.31 -19.45
C THR A 93 -7.46 10.31 -18.89
N LEU A 94 -7.55 9.99 -17.60
CA LEU A 94 -6.74 8.96 -16.94
C LEU A 94 -7.24 7.56 -17.30
N HIS A 95 -6.49 6.51 -16.95
CA HIS A 95 -7.09 5.18 -16.83
C HIS A 95 -7.94 5.17 -15.56
N TRP A 96 -9.26 5.21 -15.72
CA TRP A 96 -10.20 5.33 -14.62
C TRP A 96 -11.33 4.32 -14.70
N ALA A 97 -12.02 4.11 -13.58
CA ALA A 97 -13.31 3.46 -13.51
C ALA A 97 -14.29 4.26 -14.39
N ASN A 98 -14.72 3.74 -15.54
CA ASN A 98 -15.47 4.46 -16.59
C ASN A 98 -16.95 4.00 -16.67
N PRO A 99 -17.84 4.45 -15.76
CA PRO A 99 -19.27 4.12 -15.80
C PRO A 99 -19.96 4.37 -17.15
N PRO A 100 -19.68 5.44 -17.91
CA PRO A 100 -20.25 5.61 -19.25
C PRO A 100 -20.03 4.43 -20.21
N ASN A 101 -19.02 3.60 -19.98
CA ASN A 101 -18.64 2.48 -20.84
C ASN A 101 -18.53 2.88 -22.32
N ALA A 102 -17.94 4.06 -22.55
CA ALA A 102 -17.88 4.72 -23.84
C ALA A 102 -16.57 5.53 -23.96
N ASN A 103 -16.26 5.96 -25.19
CA ASN A 103 -15.10 6.82 -25.52
C ASN A 103 -13.74 6.23 -25.14
N CYS A 104 -13.70 4.90 -24.96
CA CYS A 104 -12.52 4.16 -24.60
C CYS A 104 -11.49 4.18 -25.73
N ILE A 105 -10.24 4.53 -25.42
CA ILE A 105 -9.15 4.54 -26.42
C ILE A 105 -8.18 3.36 -26.27
N MET A 106 -8.37 2.51 -25.25
CA MET A 106 -7.52 1.35 -24.92
C MET A 106 -7.81 0.07 -25.74
N GLY A 107 -8.66 0.14 -26.77
CA GLY A 107 -8.87 -0.94 -27.74
C GLY A 107 -9.66 -2.18 -27.28
N ASP A 108 -9.85 -2.41 -25.97
CA ASP A 108 -10.78 -3.43 -25.44
C ASP A 108 -12.16 -2.82 -25.14
N PRO A 109 -13.21 -3.13 -25.93
CA PRO A 109 -14.54 -2.58 -25.73
C PRO A 109 -15.33 -3.22 -24.59
N ASN A 110 -14.81 -4.27 -23.94
CA ASN A 110 -15.52 -5.00 -22.88
C ASN A 110 -15.13 -4.56 -21.46
N ARG A 111 -14.14 -3.67 -21.32
CA ARG A 111 -13.75 -3.12 -20.02
C ARG A 111 -14.63 -1.95 -19.67
N THR A 112 -15.04 -1.89 -18.41
CA THR A 112 -15.75 -0.75 -17.83
C THR A 112 -14.80 0.29 -17.28
N ASP A 113 -13.52 0.20 -17.62
CA ASP A 113 -12.43 1.02 -17.11
C ASP A 113 -11.42 1.23 -18.24
N CYS A 114 -11.00 2.47 -18.49
CA CYS A 114 -10.00 2.80 -19.49
C CYS A 114 -9.68 4.29 -19.57
N GLU A 115 -8.59 4.62 -20.28
CA GLU A 115 -8.30 5.95 -20.78
C GLU A 115 -9.39 6.43 -21.78
N THR A 116 -9.69 7.72 -21.73
CA THR A 116 -10.56 8.39 -22.72
C THR A 116 -9.92 9.69 -23.22
N ALA A 117 -10.46 10.25 -24.30
CA ALA A 117 -10.09 11.59 -24.78
C ALA A 117 -11.10 12.67 -24.36
N VAL A 118 -11.89 12.44 -23.30
CA VAL A 118 -12.94 13.36 -22.84
C VAL A 118 -12.32 14.39 -21.87
N PRO A 119 -12.17 15.67 -22.26
CA PRO A 119 -11.44 16.65 -21.45
C PRO A 119 -12.29 17.29 -20.34
N THR A 120 -13.61 17.08 -20.34
CA THR A 120 -14.51 17.67 -19.36
C THR A 120 -14.58 16.81 -18.10
N PRO A 121 -14.71 17.40 -16.89
CA PRO A 121 -14.90 16.63 -15.67
C PRO A 121 -16.13 15.71 -15.71
N TYR A 122 -16.04 14.51 -15.14
CA TYR A 122 -17.16 13.59 -15.03
C TYR A 122 -18.19 14.07 -13.98
N THR A 123 -19.48 13.94 -14.31
CA THR A 123 -20.61 14.45 -13.50
C THR A 123 -21.69 13.39 -13.24
N GLY A 124 -21.39 12.12 -13.51
CA GLY A 124 -22.33 11.01 -13.30
C GLY A 124 -22.25 10.41 -11.90
N PRO A 125 -22.89 9.24 -11.69
CA PRO A 125 -22.81 8.49 -10.43
C PRO A 125 -21.37 8.07 -10.11
N VAL A 126 -21.00 8.13 -8.84
CA VAL A 126 -19.64 7.89 -8.35
C VAL A 126 -19.39 6.38 -8.15
N PRO A 127 -18.39 5.78 -8.81
CA PRO A 127 -17.93 4.43 -8.50
C PRO A 127 -17.13 4.42 -7.18
N ILE A 128 -17.33 3.37 -6.38
CA ILE A 128 -16.54 3.14 -5.15
C ILE A 128 -16.08 1.68 -5.07
N VAL A 129 -14.98 1.45 -4.35
CA VAL A 129 -14.57 0.12 -3.85
C VAL A 129 -13.75 0.34 -2.59
N THR A 130 -14.09 -0.36 -1.51
CA THR A 130 -13.40 -0.18 -0.22
C THR A 130 -12.22 -1.14 -0.10
N HIS A 131 -11.03 -0.62 0.12
CA HIS A 131 -9.85 -1.38 0.51
C HIS A 131 -9.63 -1.28 2.03
N VAL A 132 -9.31 -2.40 2.69
CA VAL A 132 -8.81 -2.38 4.07
C VAL A 132 -7.29 -2.54 4.01
N HIS A 133 -6.61 -1.40 3.96
CA HIS A 133 -5.16 -1.27 3.89
C HIS A 133 -4.47 -2.05 4.98
N GLY A 134 -3.67 -3.02 4.56
CA GLY A 134 -2.90 -3.90 5.44
C GLY A 134 -3.65 -5.15 5.89
N ALA A 135 -4.88 -5.40 5.44
CA ALA A 135 -5.55 -6.66 5.76
C ALA A 135 -4.90 -7.86 5.05
N HIS A 136 -4.64 -8.92 5.83
CA HIS A 136 -4.30 -10.25 5.33
C HIS A 136 -5.60 -10.96 4.94
N VAL A 137 -6.03 -10.72 3.70
CA VAL A 137 -7.38 -11.03 3.23
C VAL A 137 -7.37 -11.75 1.89
N GLN A 138 -8.42 -12.54 1.63
CA GLN A 138 -8.66 -13.15 0.32
C GLN A 138 -8.86 -12.09 -0.77
N PRO A 139 -8.49 -12.38 -2.04
CA PRO A 139 -8.50 -11.38 -3.11
C PRO A 139 -9.90 -10.81 -3.40
N HIS A 140 -10.96 -11.57 -3.10
CA HIS A 140 -12.34 -11.11 -3.26
C HIS A 140 -12.77 -10.04 -2.25
N SER A 141 -12.07 -9.91 -1.12
CA SER A 141 -12.40 -8.93 -0.08
C SER A 141 -11.34 -7.83 0.06
N ASP A 142 -10.37 -7.82 -0.85
CA ASP A 142 -9.24 -6.89 -0.85
C ASP A 142 -9.64 -5.50 -1.33
N GLY A 143 -10.66 -5.37 -2.19
CA GLY A 143 -11.04 -4.08 -2.76
C GLY A 143 -10.23 -3.72 -4.02
N TYR A 144 -10.06 -4.67 -4.93
CA TYR A 144 -9.34 -4.49 -6.19
C TYR A 144 -9.87 -3.29 -7.01
N PRO A 145 -9.01 -2.45 -7.62
CA PRO A 145 -9.44 -1.20 -8.27
C PRO A 145 -10.50 -1.34 -9.36
N GLU A 146 -10.49 -2.43 -10.12
CA GLU A 146 -11.48 -2.75 -11.16
C GLU A 146 -12.75 -3.43 -10.62
N ALA A 147 -12.89 -3.61 -9.30
CA ALA A 147 -14.02 -4.26 -8.66
C ALA A 147 -15.07 -3.27 -8.11
N TRP A 148 -15.07 -2.03 -8.60
CA TRP A 148 -15.96 -0.95 -8.17
C TRP A 148 -17.44 -1.17 -8.47
N TRP A 149 -18.32 -0.42 -7.81
CA TRP A 149 -19.76 -0.38 -8.08
C TRP A 149 -20.38 1.02 -7.91
N LEU A 150 -21.42 1.29 -8.71
CA LEU A 150 -22.23 2.51 -8.62
C LEU A 150 -23.25 2.46 -7.47
N PRO A 151 -23.80 3.59 -6.99
CA PRO A 151 -24.92 3.60 -6.06
C PRO A 151 -26.18 2.94 -6.66
N ALA A 152 -27.07 2.46 -5.80
CA ALA A 152 -28.39 1.97 -6.19
C ALA A 152 -29.36 3.15 -6.48
N ALA A 153 -29.09 3.92 -7.53
CA ALA A 153 -29.80 5.15 -7.84
C ALA A 153 -30.94 4.98 -8.88
N ASN A 154 -31.97 5.83 -8.77
CA ASN A 154 -33.16 5.83 -9.63
C ASN A 154 -32.91 6.37 -11.04
N ASN A 155 -31.87 7.19 -11.22
CA ASN A 155 -31.62 7.97 -12.43
C ASN A 155 -30.25 7.68 -13.07
N ILE A 156 -29.69 6.47 -12.87
CA ILE A 156 -28.47 6.06 -13.57
C ILE A 156 -28.71 6.16 -15.09
N PRO A 157 -27.87 6.89 -15.85
CA PRO A 157 -28.07 7.03 -17.28
C PRO A 157 -28.06 5.68 -18.01
N ALA A 158 -28.92 5.55 -19.02
CA ALA A 158 -29.02 4.33 -19.81
C ALA A 158 -27.68 4.01 -20.49
N GLY A 159 -27.24 2.76 -20.39
CA GLY A 159 -25.97 2.29 -20.98
C GLY A 159 -24.77 2.34 -20.04
N TYR A 160 -24.89 2.97 -18.86
CA TYR A 160 -23.80 2.99 -17.89
C TYR A 160 -23.56 1.59 -17.31
N ALA A 161 -22.30 1.23 -17.16
CA ALA A 161 -21.88 0.08 -16.39
C ALA A 161 -22.17 0.32 -14.91
N LEU A 162 -22.83 -0.64 -14.27
CA LEU A 162 -23.19 -0.55 -12.85
C LEU A 162 -22.05 -0.99 -11.92
N ARG A 163 -21.08 -1.72 -12.47
CA ARG A 163 -20.01 -2.44 -11.76
C ARG A 163 -18.79 -2.52 -12.66
N GLY A 164 -17.63 -2.62 -12.03
CA GLY A 164 -16.33 -2.77 -12.67
C GLY A 164 -16.12 -4.16 -13.30
N SER A 165 -15.17 -4.24 -14.23
CA SER A 165 -14.79 -5.44 -14.99
C SER A 165 -14.46 -6.63 -14.07
N ASN A 166 -13.85 -6.37 -12.91
CA ASN A 166 -13.49 -7.38 -11.92
C ASN A 166 -14.41 -7.38 -10.69
N TYR A 167 -15.62 -6.82 -10.76
CA TYR A 167 -16.58 -6.94 -9.65
C TYR A 167 -16.88 -8.41 -9.30
N GLY A 168 -16.78 -9.32 -10.27
CA GLY A 168 -16.92 -10.75 -10.03
C GLY A 168 -15.86 -11.33 -9.08
N GLN A 169 -14.69 -10.70 -8.98
CA GLN A 169 -13.71 -10.98 -7.94
C GLN A 169 -14.27 -10.60 -6.58
N ALA A 170 -14.89 -9.42 -6.44
CA ALA A 170 -15.45 -8.92 -5.19
C ALA A 170 -16.54 -9.84 -4.59
N ASP A 171 -17.68 -9.97 -5.27
CA ASP A 171 -18.75 -10.90 -4.88
C ASP A 171 -19.68 -11.17 -6.06
N ASN A 172 -19.48 -12.31 -6.74
CA ASN A 172 -20.33 -12.73 -7.85
C ASN A 172 -21.73 -13.23 -7.42
N THR A 173 -21.98 -13.39 -6.12
CA THR A 173 -23.27 -13.81 -5.55
C THR A 173 -24.13 -12.63 -5.09
N ASN A 174 -23.57 -11.41 -5.00
CA ASN A 174 -24.31 -10.25 -4.51
C ASN A 174 -25.43 -9.84 -5.47
N THR A 175 -26.67 -10.00 -5.00
CA THR A 175 -27.89 -9.60 -5.71
C THR A 175 -28.41 -8.22 -5.32
N VAL A 176 -27.80 -7.53 -4.35
CA VAL A 176 -28.26 -6.19 -3.95
C VAL A 176 -27.48 -5.12 -4.71
N PRO A 177 -28.17 -4.28 -5.49
CA PRO A 177 -27.55 -3.17 -6.21
C PRO A 177 -26.78 -2.23 -5.27
N GLY A 178 -25.73 -1.61 -5.80
CA GLY A 178 -24.92 -0.62 -5.09
C GLY A 178 -24.26 -1.09 -3.80
N SER A 179 -23.83 -2.35 -3.76
CA SER A 179 -23.09 -2.90 -2.63
C SER A 179 -22.11 -3.98 -3.07
N ALA A 180 -21.21 -4.37 -2.18
CA ALA A 180 -20.44 -5.62 -2.23
C ALA A 180 -20.30 -6.22 -0.82
N TYR A 181 -20.16 -7.54 -0.71
CA TYR A 181 -19.91 -8.22 0.56
C TYR A 181 -18.47 -8.66 0.67
N PHE A 182 -17.77 -8.15 1.69
CA PHE A 182 -16.40 -8.53 2.02
C PHE A 182 -16.33 -9.24 3.36
N SER A 183 -15.37 -10.16 3.46
CA SER A 183 -15.06 -10.97 4.63
C SER A 183 -13.58 -10.80 4.95
N TYR A 184 -13.28 -10.40 6.17
CA TYR A 184 -11.93 -10.17 6.67
C TYR A 184 -11.65 -11.18 7.76
N GLU A 185 -10.72 -12.10 7.49
CA GLU A 185 -10.42 -13.20 8.42
C GLU A 185 -9.63 -12.72 9.65
N ASN A 186 -9.00 -11.55 9.58
CA ASN A 186 -8.19 -10.94 10.64
C ASN A 186 -7.12 -11.91 11.19
N THR A 187 -6.50 -12.71 10.31
CA THR A 187 -5.55 -13.77 10.70
C THR A 187 -4.14 -13.27 11.03
N GLN A 188 -3.90 -11.97 10.88
CA GLN A 188 -2.64 -11.31 11.22
C GLN A 188 -2.59 -10.90 12.72
N PRO A 189 -1.42 -10.45 13.21
CA PRO A 189 -1.27 -9.90 14.56
C PRO A 189 -2.16 -8.70 14.88
N ALA A 190 -2.17 -8.32 16.17
CA ALA A 190 -2.67 -7.03 16.59
C ALA A 190 -1.90 -5.90 15.89
N ALA A 191 -2.63 -5.04 15.19
CA ALA A 191 -2.06 -4.00 14.34
C ALA A 191 -2.98 -2.77 14.27
N THR A 192 -2.40 -1.67 13.80
CA THR A 192 -3.14 -0.46 13.42
C THR A 192 -3.24 -0.45 11.90
N ILE A 193 -4.36 -0.95 11.39
CA ILE A 193 -4.67 -0.90 9.96
C ILE A 193 -5.85 0.04 9.72
N TRP A 194 -6.20 0.30 8.47
CA TRP A 194 -7.19 1.33 8.12
C TRP A 194 -7.92 0.95 6.83
N PHE A 195 -8.99 1.64 6.51
CA PHE A 195 -9.76 1.43 5.30
C PHE A 195 -10.05 2.74 4.60
N HIS A 196 -10.13 2.68 3.27
CA HIS A 196 -10.38 3.82 2.40
C HIS A 196 -10.94 3.35 1.04
N ASP A 197 -11.35 4.28 0.18
CA ASP A 197 -11.71 3.94 -1.20
C ASP A 197 -10.48 3.64 -2.07
N HIS A 198 -10.64 2.80 -3.09
CA HIS A 198 -9.57 2.32 -3.98
C HIS A 198 -10.04 2.25 -5.45
N ALA A 199 -11.00 3.10 -5.86
CA ALA A 199 -11.56 3.06 -7.21
C ALA A 199 -10.56 3.61 -8.24
N LEU A 200 -10.27 2.81 -9.27
CA LEU A 200 -9.26 3.12 -10.30
C LEU A 200 -9.41 4.54 -10.89
N GLY A 201 -8.33 5.33 -10.87
CA GLY A 201 -8.27 6.68 -11.43
C GLY A 201 -9.05 7.74 -10.66
N MET A 202 -9.64 7.37 -9.51
CA MET A 202 -10.45 8.20 -8.64
C MET A 202 -10.07 8.10 -7.15
N THR A 203 -9.12 7.26 -6.76
CA THR A 203 -8.72 7.05 -5.36
C THR A 203 -8.40 8.39 -4.70
N ARG A 204 -7.62 9.26 -5.37
CA ARG A 204 -7.21 10.56 -4.81
C ARG A 204 -8.38 11.48 -4.44
N LEU A 205 -9.47 11.39 -5.19
CA LEU A 205 -10.64 12.24 -5.04
C LEU A 205 -11.63 11.64 -4.04
N ASN A 206 -11.85 10.33 -4.14
CA ASN A 206 -12.74 9.61 -3.24
C ASN A 206 -12.19 9.65 -1.81
N VAL A 207 -10.90 9.37 -1.59
CA VAL A 207 -10.26 9.45 -0.26
C VAL A 207 -10.29 10.88 0.31
N TYR A 208 -9.93 11.88 -0.50
CA TYR A 208 -9.95 13.29 -0.08
C TYR A 208 -11.35 13.78 0.33
N ALA A 209 -12.40 13.21 -0.29
CA ALA A 209 -13.79 13.49 0.09
C ALA A 209 -14.16 12.97 1.49
N GLY A 210 -13.38 12.05 2.10
CA GLY A 210 -13.48 11.66 3.51
C GLY A 210 -13.84 10.21 3.91
N PRO A 211 -14.21 9.25 3.03
CA PRO A 211 -14.60 7.89 3.40
C PRO A 211 -13.37 7.03 3.76
N ALA A 212 -12.75 7.34 4.89
CA ALA A 212 -11.61 6.61 5.46
C ALA A 212 -11.75 6.46 6.98
N GLY A 213 -11.20 5.40 7.55
CA GLY A 213 -11.26 5.15 8.98
C GLY A 213 -10.32 4.05 9.45
N PHE A 214 -10.15 3.93 10.77
CA PHE A 214 -9.29 2.90 11.36
C PHE A 214 -9.97 1.52 11.37
N TRP A 215 -9.16 0.50 11.16
CA TRP A 215 -9.47 -0.91 11.38
C TRP A 215 -8.43 -1.48 12.35
N LEU A 216 -8.78 -1.58 13.63
CA LEU A 216 -7.84 -2.03 14.66
C LEU A 216 -7.99 -3.53 14.89
N ILE A 217 -6.88 -4.26 14.94
CA ILE A 217 -6.87 -5.68 15.31
C ILE A 217 -6.30 -5.80 16.73
N ARG A 218 -6.98 -6.59 17.58
CA ARG A 218 -6.66 -6.82 18.99
C ARG A 218 -6.46 -8.31 19.27
N GLY A 219 -5.67 -8.63 20.29
CA GLY A 219 -5.47 -10.00 20.76
C GLY A 219 -4.61 -10.86 19.83
N GLY A 220 -4.65 -12.18 20.06
CA GLY A 220 -3.77 -13.14 19.39
C GLY A 220 -2.44 -13.34 20.14
N ALA A 221 -1.53 -14.11 19.55
CA ALA A 221 -0.24 -14.45 20.18
C ALA A 221 0.76 -13.29 20.20
N HIS A 222 0.51 -12.25 19.39
CA HIS A 222 1.37 -11.09 19.18
C HIS A 222 0.75 -9.80 19.74
N ASP A 223 -0.03 -9.91 20.82
CA ASP A 223 -0.54 -8.75 21.58
C ASP A 223 -0.03 -8.75 23.02
N THR A 224 -0.06 -7.58 23.64
CA THR A 224 0.40 -7.37 25.01
C THR A 224 -0.69 -7.75 26.04
N ALA A 225 -0.26 -8.17 27.22
CA ALA A 225 -1.18 -8.30 28.35
C ALA A 225 -1.72 -6.94 28.79
N ALA A 226 -2.94 -6.92 29.36
CA ALA A 226 -3.52 -5.69 29.92
C ALA A 226 -2.60 -5.06 30.98
N GLY A 227 -2.44 -3.73 30.92
CA GLY A 227 -1.58 -2.96 31.82
C GLY A 227 -0.11 -2.87 31.38
N VAL A 228 0.30 -3.53 30.31
CA VAL A 228 1.64 -3.34 29.72
C VAL A 228 1.73 -1.97 29.05
N LEU A 229 0.81 -1.70 28.12
CA LEU A 229 0.72 -0.45 27.38
C LEU A 229 -0.27 0.53 28.04
N PRO A 230 -0.15 1.84 27.76
CA PRO A 230 -1.15 2.81 28.19
C PRO A 230 -2.56 2.45 27.67
N GLY A 231 -3.54 2.54 28.53
CA GLY A 231 -4.95 2.27 28.25
C GLY A 231 -5.84 2.80 29.39
N PRO A 232 -7.17 2.62 29.32
CA PRO A 232 -7.89 1.86 28.30
C PRO A 232 -8.12 2.62 26.97
N ALA A 233 -8.46 1.86 25.92
CA ALA A 233 -9.08 2.36 24.70
C ALA A 233 -10.59 2.60 24.89
N PRO A 234 -11.24 3.41 24.04
CA PRO A 234 -12.70 3.49 24.00
C PRO A 234 -13.31 2.13 23.69
N THR A 235 -14.43 1.80 24.32
CA THR A 235 -15.20 0.58 24.01
C THR A 235 -16.66 0.94 23.85
N LEU A 236 -17.38 0.21 23.00
CA LEU A 236 -18.82 0.44 22.79
C LEU A 236 -19.62 0.35 24.10
N ALA A 237 -19.25 -0.59 24.98
CA ALA A 237 -19.88 -0.76 26.29
C ALA A 237 -19.54 0.37 27.27
N GLY A 238 -18.37 1.00 27.13
CA GLY A 238 -17.96 2.16 27.93
C GLY A 238 -18.72 3.44 27.59
N GLY A 239 -19.31 3.51 26.39
CA GLY A 239 -19.97 4.70 25.86
C GLY A 239 -19.05 5.52 24.95
N ASP A 240 -19.64 6.46 24.19
CA ASP A 240 -18.91 7.27 23.23
C ASP A 240 -18.19 8.45 23.92
N PRO A 241 -16.85 8.55 23.85
CA PRO A 241 -16.09 9.65 24.44
C PRO A 241 -16.49 11.02 23.86
N ASN A 242 -17.06 11.09 22.66
CA ASN A 242 -17.56 12.33 22.05
C ASN A 242 -18.68 12.98 22.90
N PHE A 243 -19.50 12.18 23.57
CA PHE A 243 -20.67 12.66 24.31
C PHE A 243 -20.60 12.42 25.81
N ASN A 244 -19.55 11.75 26.30
CA ASN A 244 -19.37 11.44 27.72
C ASN A 244 -17.98 11.86 28.22
N ALA A 245 -17.94 12.96 28.98
CA ALA A 245 -16.71 13.50 29.54
C ALA A 245 -16.02 12.55 30.54
N THR A 246 -16.78 11.77 31.32
CA THR A 246 -16.22 10.78 32.24
C THR A 246 -15.51 9.66 31.49
N VAL A 247 -16.09 9.19 30.39
CA VAL A 247 -15.45 8.20 29.51
C VAL A 247 -14.20 8.78 28.88
N ARG A 248 -14.31 9.97 28.27
CA ARG A 248 -13.18 10.67 27.65
C ARG A 248 -12.01 10.86 28.62
N ALA A 249 -12.29 11.27 29.86
CA ALA A 249 -11.26 11.47 30.89
C ALA A 249 -10.53 10.17 31.27
N ALA A 250 -11.12 9.01 31.03
CA ALA A 250 -10.51 7.72 31.33
C ALA A 250 -9.67 7.13 30.20
N ILE A 251 -9.81 7.61 28.96
CA ILE A 251 -9.12 7.03 27.80
C ILE A 251 -7.64 7.42 27.78
N ARG A 252 -6.77 6.44 27.49
CA ARG A 252 -5.31 6.64 27.28
C ARG A 252 -4.79 6.03 25.99
N GLU A 253 -5.66 5.41 25.20
CA GLU A 253 -5.33 4.96 23.85
C GLU A 253 -6.20 5.69 22.82
N VAL A 254 -5.57 6.42 21.89
CA VAL A 254 -6.27 7.35 20.99
C VAL A 254 -5.77 7.16 19.55
N PRO A 255 -6.64 6.76 18.61
CA PRO A 255 -6.35 6.84 17.19
C PRO A 255 -6.26 8.30 16.73
N ILE A 256 -5.23 8.62 15.95
CA ILE A 256 -4.98 9.95 15.40
C ILE A 256 -4.66 9.77 13.92
N VAL A 257 -5.58 10.15 13.05
CA VAL A 257 -5.28 10.31 11.62
C VAL A 257 -5.00 11.79 11.35
N ILE A 258 -3.92 12.03 10.62
CA ILE A 258 -3.47 13.35 10.18
C ILE A 258 -3.68 13.41 8.68
N GLU A 259 -4.43 14.41 8.24
CA GLU A 259 -4.77 14.64 6.83
C GLU A 259 -4.56 16.12 6.53
N ASP A 260 -4.00 16.46 5.38
CA ASP A 260 -4.01 17.83 4.90
C ASP A 260 -5.22 18.08 3.99
N ARG A 261 -5.87 19.23 4.17
CA ARG A 261 -7.01 19.70 3.38
C ARG A 261 -6.88 21.18 3.08
N SER A 262 -7.64 21.67 2.12
CA SER A 262 -7.83 23.09 1.85
C SER A 262 -9.31 23.36 1.68
N PHE A 263 -9.74 24.57 2.05
CA PHE A 263 -11.14 24.94 2.08
C PHE A 263 -11.36 26.23 1.32
N ASN A 264 -12.44 26.29 0.56
CA ASN A 264 -12.93 27.53 -0.02
C ASN A 264 -13.51 28.42 1.09
N THR A 265 -13.71 29.71 0.79
CA THR A 265 -14.29 30.67 1.76
C THR A 265 -15.72 30.32 2.21
N ASP A 266 -16.41 29.44 1.49
CA ASP A 266 -17.74 28.94 1.83
C ASP A 266 -17.71 27.63 2.64
N GLY A 267 -16.52 27.15 3.04
CA GLY A 267 -16.32 25.92 3.82
C GLY A 267 -16.26 24.64 2.98
N SER A 268 -16.52 24.68 1.67
CA SER A 268 -16.38 23.50 0.81
C SER A 268 -14.91 23.08 0.65
N LEU A 269 -14.68 21.78 0.43
CA LEU A 269 -13.35 21.26 0.13
C LEU A 269 -12.81 21.87 -1.17
N PHE A 270 -11.57 22.35 -1.11
CA PHE A 270 -10.79 22.75 -2.28
C PHE A 270 -9.91 21.59 -2.73
N TYR A 271 -9.98 21.28 -4.02
CA TYR A 271 -9.03 20.44 -4.75
C TYR A 271 -8.78 21.14 -6.10
N PRO A 272 -7.53 21.18 -6.61
CA PRO A 272 -7.24 21.87 -7.87
C PRO A 272 -8.14 21.38 -9.02
N GLN A 273 -8.71 22.31 -9.79
CA GLN A 273 -9.64 21.97 -10.87
C GLN A 273 -8.98 21.69 -12.20
N ASP A 274 -7.76 22.17 -12.37
CA ASP A 274 -6.97 22.02 -13.58
C ASP A 274 -5.48 21.99 -13.25
N ARG A 275 -4.70 21.53 -14.23
CA ARG A 275 -3.25 21.46 -14.13
C ARG A 275 -2.56 22.82 -14.12
N THR A 276 -3.19 23.84 -14.70
CA THR A 276 -2.66 25.21 -14.67
C THR A 276 -2.49 25.72 -13.24
N PHE A 277 -3.38 25.36 -12.33
CA PHE A 277 -3.23 25.70 -10.91
C PHE A 277 -1.94 25.16 -10.29
N PHE A 278 -1.51 23.97 -10.69
CA PHE A 278 -0.37 23.27 -10.08
C PHE A 278 0.99 23.74 -10.62
N ASP A 279 1.22 23.64 -11.93
CA ASP A 279 2.52 23.90 -12.55
C ASP A 279 2.52 25.12 -13.51
N GLY A 280 1.39 25.82 -13.63
CA GLY A 280 1.22 26.96 -14.54
C GLY A 280 1.11 26.58 -16.02
N PHE A 281 1.18 25.29 -16.36
CA PHE A 281 1.01 24.83 -17.74
C PHE A 281 -0.43 25.04 -18.17
N THR A 282 -0.65 25.77 -19.27
CA THR A 282 -1.99 26.13 -19.79
C THR A 282 -2.47 25.25 -20.95
N GLY A 283 -1.64 24.29 -21.39
CA GLY A 283 -1.93 23.38 -22.48
C GLY A 283 -0.86 23.39 -23.58
N PRO A 284 -1.03 22.56 -24.62
CA PRO A 284 -2.22 21.78 -24.95
C PRO A 284 -2.46 20.59 -24.00
N TYR A 285 -3.73 20.19 -23.85
CA TYR A 285 -4.16 19.01 -23.09
C TYR A 285 -4.80 17.95 -23.99
N ILE A 286 -4.94 16.73 -23.47
CA ILE A 286 -5.68 15.62 -24.11
C ILE A 286 -7.06 16.10 -24.58
N GLY A 287 -7.47 15.66 -25.77
CA GLY A 287 -8.70 16.14 -26.42
C GLY A 287 -8.52 17.44 -27.22
N GLY A 288 -7.30 17.98 -27.29
CA GLY A 288 -6.98 19.16 -28.10
C GLY A 288 -7.36 20.49 -27.48
N THR A 289 -7.57 20.52 -26.16
CA THR A 289 -7.96 21.72 -25.39
C THR A 289 -6.75 22.46 -24.81
N GLY A 290 -7.00 23.55 -24.08
CA GLY A 290 -5.94 24.38 -23.49
C GLY A 290 -5.40 25.44 -24.45
N THR A 291 -4.38 26.18 -24.00
CA THR A 291 -3.71 27.24 -24.75
C THR A 291 -2.20 27.02 -24.75
N PRO A 292 -1.53 26.89 -25.91
CA PRO A 292 -2.13 26.77 -27.25
C PRO A 292 -2.92 25.46 -27.39
N ALA A 293 -3.88 25.43 -28.32
CA ALA A 293 -4.58 24.18 -28.68
C ALA A 293 -3.69 23.34 -29.62
N GLY A 294 -3.70 22.02 -29.46
CA GLY A 294 -2.91 21.09 -30.26
C GLY A 294 -2.98 19.65 -29.74
N PRO A 295 -2.37 18.68 -30.44
CA PRO A 295 -2.21 17.33 -29.92
C PRO A 295 -1.42 17.34 -28.60
N SER A 296 -1.79 16.45 -27.68
CA SER A 296 -1.16 16.34 -26.36
C SER A 296 -1.53 15.02 -25.68
N ASP A 297 -0.61 14.53 -24.87
CA ASP A 297 -0.72 13.42 -23.92
C ASP A 297 -0.78 13.91 -22.46
N MET A 298 -0.95 15.21 -22.24
CA MET A 298 -1.04 15.82 -20.91
C MET A 298 -2.49 15.92 -20.47
N SER A 299 -2.82 15.36 -19.32
CA SER A 299 -4.10 15.63 -18.67
C SER A 299 -4.23 17.12 -18.31
N GLY A 300 -5.44 17.65 -18.46
CA GLY A 300 -5.79 19.01 -18.05
C GLY A 300 -6.33 19.14 -16.62
N ILE A 301 -6.68 18.04 -15.94
CA ILE A 301 -7.31 18.05 -14.60
C ILE A 301 -6.41 17.41 -13.55
N TRP A 302 -5.76 16.30 -13.87
CA TRP A 302 -4.87 15.59 -12.95
C TRP A 302 -3.60 16.39 -12.66
N ASN A 303 -3.24 16.39 -11.38
CA ASN A 303 -2.01 16.97 -10.85
C ASN A 303 -1.15 15.83 -10.30
N PRO A 304 0.17 15.82 -10.57
CA PRO A 304 1.06 14.76 -10.11
C PRO A 304 1.12 14.62 -8.59
N GLU A 305 1.00 15.73 -7.85
CA GLU A 305 0.85 15.75 -6.40
C GLU A 305 -0.08 16.89 -5.98
N ALA A 306 -0.57 16.84 -4.74
CA ALA A 306 -1.32 17.94 -4.15
C ALA A 306 -0.95 18.13 -2.66
N PHE A 307 -0.46 19.34 -2.33
CA PHE A 307 -0.10 19.71 -0.96
C PHE A 307 -1.06 20.77 -0.46
N PHE A 308 -1.77 20.44 0.61
CA PHE A 308 -2.83 21.29 1.14
C PHE A 308 -2.37 22.06 2.38
N ASN A 309 -2.97 23.22 2.60
CA ASN A 309 -2.49 24.19 3.58
C ASN A 309 -3.11 24.06 4.98
N THR A 310 -4.06 23.16 5.22
CA THR A 310 -4.74 23.06 6.52
C THR A 310 -4.59 21.64 7.05
N MET A 311 -3.90 21.48 8.20
CA MET A 311 -3.83 20.19 8.86
C MET A 311 -5.15 19.89 9.59
N VAL A 312 -5.72 18.73 9.26
CA VAL A 312 -6.92 18.15 9.84
C VAL A 312 -6.51 16.92 10.63
N VAL A 313 -6.88 16.88 11.90
CA VAL A 313 -6.63 15.72 12.77
C VAL A 313 -7.97 15.22 13.30
N ASN A 314 -8.30 13.97 13.00
CA ASN A 314 -9.59 13.37 13.31
C ASN A 314 -10.77 14.29 12.96
N GLY A 315 -10.74 14.89 11.75
CA GLY A 315 -11.83 15.70 11.21
C GLY A 315 -11.90 17.15 11.68
N ASN A 316 -10.95 17.60 12.51
CA ASN A 316 -10.89 18.97 13.01
C ASN A 316 -9.60 19.66 12.57
N THR A 317 -9.67 20.93 12.19
CA THR A 317 -8.50 21.74 11.83
C THR A 317 -7.69 22.12 13.08
N TRP A 318 -6.40 21.80 13.11
CA TRP A 318 -5.46 22.11 14.21
C TRP A 318 -6.05 21.96 15.63
N PRO A 319 -6.54 20.77 16.03
CA PRO A 319 -7.29 20.63 17.27
C PRO A 319 -6.38 20.73 18.50
N LYS A 320 -7.02 21.04 19.62
CA LYS A 320 -6.44 20.87 20.96
C LYS A 320 -6.97 19.60 21.58
N PHE A 321 -6.09 18.85 22.24
CA PHE A 321 -6.45 17.65 22.97
C PHE A 321 -5.99 17.76 24.43
N GLU A 322 -6.96 17.82 25.35
CA GLU A 322 -6.68 17.81 26.78
C GLU A 322 -6.25 16.41 27.22
N VAL A 323 -5.10 16.32 27.88
CA VAL A 323 -4.48 15.06 28.32
C VAL A 323 -4.19 15.11 29.81
N ALA A 324 -4.39 13.99 30.49
CA ALA A 324 -3.90 13.85 31.86
C ALA A 324 -2.36 13.88 31.90
N PRO A 325 -1.74 14.24 33.03
CA PRO A 325 -0.29 14.10 33.25
C PRO A 325 0.09 12.60 33.39
N ALA A 326 -0.04 11.85 32.30
CA ALA A 326 0.09 10.40 32.22
C ALA A 326 0.69 9.97 30.86
N ARG A 327 0.99 8.68 30.72
CA ARG A 327 1.37 8.08 29.43
C ARG A 327 0.13 7.84 28.57
N TYR A 328 0.23 8.17 27.29
CA TYR A 328 -0.80 7.90 26.28
C TYR A 328 -0.21 7.02 25.17
N ARG A 329 -1.02 6.08 24.65
CA ARG A 329 -0.76 5.33 23.42
C ARG A 329 -1.50 6.04 22.28
N LEU A 330 -0.78 6.52 21.29
CA LEU A 330 -1.33 7.19 20.12
C LEU A 330 -1.13 6.28 18.91
N ARG A 331 -2.20 6.00 18.17
CA ARG A 331 -2.14 5.23 16.92
C ARG A 331 -2.17 6.21 15.77
N LEU A 332 -1.01 6.59 15.28
CA LEU A 332 -0.85 7.59 14.24
C LEU A 332 -1.05 6.96 12.85
N LEU A 333 -1.77 7.66 11.99
CA LEU A 333 -1.90 7.37 10.56
C LEU A 333 -1.60 8.65 9.77
N ASN A 334 -0.73 8.56 8.78
CA ASN A 334 -0.66 9.59 7.74
C ASN A 334 -1.73 9.30 6.67
N GLY A 335 -2.86 10.01 6.74
CA GLY A 335 -3.97 9.95 5.80
C GLY A 335 -3.94 11.07 4.74
N CYS A 336 -2.79 11.72 4.57
CA CYS A 336 -2.62 12.74 3.52
C CYS A 336 -2.52 12.08 2.14
N ASN A 337 -2.96 12.80 1.10
CA ASN A 337 -2.88 12.31 -0.28
C ASN A 337 -1.43 12.10 -0.74
N SER A 338 -0.63 13.18 -0.73
CA SER A 338 0.77 13.15 -1.20
C SER A 338 1.78 13.51 -0.10
N ARG A 339 1.33 14.15 0.99
CA ARG A 339 2.21 14.78 1.96
C ARG A 339 2.95 13.76 2.82
N THR A 340 4.27 13.90 2.87
CA THR A 340 5.11 13.28 3.90
C THR A 340 5.04 14.10 5.19
N LEU A 341 5.04 13.43 6.33
CA LEU A 341 5.08 14.03 7.66
C LEU A 341 6.42 13.72 8.33
N ASN A 342 7.07 14.74 8.91
CA ASN A 342 8.21 14.56 9.80
C ASN A 342 7.86 15.19 11.15
N LEU A 343 7.34 14.36 12.05
CA LEU A 343 6.64 14.76 13.26
C LEU A 343 7.58 14.86 14.46
N SER A 344 7.45 15.94 15.22
CA SER A 344 8.12 16.16 16.50
C SER A 344 7.19 16.86 17.49
N LEU A 345 7.50 16.75 18.79
CA LEU A 345 6.69 17.29 19.87
C LEU A 345 7.51 18.27 20.72
N PHE A 346 7.05 19.51 20.87
CA PHE A 346 7.75 20.54 21.64
C PHE A 346 6.85 21.18 22.68
N VAL A 347 7.39 21.43 23.87
CA VAL A 347 6.73 22.31 24.85
C VAL A 347 6.69 23.72 24.30
N VAL A 348 5.52 24.36 24.32
CA VAL A 348 5.38 25.78 23.96
C VAL A 348 5.78 26.62 25.18
N SER A 349 6.93 27.29 25.09
CA SER A 349 7.56 28.00 26.22
C SER A 349 7.08 29.45 26.38
N SER A 350 6.62 30.08 25.31
CA SER A 350 5.88 31.33 25.33
C SER A 350 4.92 31.41 24.15
N ASP A 351 3.74 31.96 24.41
CA ASP A 351 2.65 32.24 23.47
C ASP A 351 2.27 33.71 23.71
N PRO A 352 2.95 34.67 23.05
CA PRO A 352 2.89 36.09 23.42
C PRO A 352 1.53 36.75 23.20
N ASP A 353 0.76 36.30 22.23
CA ASP A 353 -0.54 36.85 21.86
C ASP A 353 -1.72 35.96 22.30
N GLY A 354 -1.45 34.76 22.82
CA GLY A 354 -2.45 33.80 23.28
C GLY A 354 -3.25 33.19 22.13
N ILE A 355 -2.82 33.38 20.88
CA ILE A 355 -3.43 32.80 19.69
C ILE A 355 -2.71 31.48 19.43
N PRO A 356 -3.40 30.34 19.58
CA PRO A 356 -2.77 29.06 19.34
C PRO A 356 -2.34 28.96 17.88
N GLY A 357 -1.04 28.84 17.64
CA GLY A 357 -0.56 28.41 16.33
C GLY A 357 -0.13 29.52 15.38
N ASN A 358 0.66 30.45 15.87
CA ASN A 358 1.33 31.47 15.05
C ASN A 358 2.85 31.29 15.07
N ALA A 359 3.55 32.04 14.23
CA ALA A 359 5.01 31.98 14.11
C ALA A 359 5.76 32.60 15.31
N ASP A 360 5.06 33.26 16.25
CA ASP A 360 5.66 33.82 17.46
C ASP A 360 5.62 32.88 18.67
N ASP A 361 4.98 31.71 18.58
CA ASP A 361 5.13 30.64 19.55
C ASP A 361 6.60 30.17 19.65
N VAL A 362 7.17 30.19 20.85
CA VAL A 362 8.57 29.77 21.07
C VAL A 362 8.61 28.31 21.52
N LEU A 363 9.13 27.44 20.66
CA LEU A 363 9.34 26.02 20.96
C LEU A 363 10.49 25.84 21.97
N GLY A 364 10.18 25.13 23.07
CA GLY A 364 11.08 24.85 24.17
C GLY A 364 11.68 23.45 24.10
N ALA A 365 11.55 22.68 25.19
CA ALA A 365 12.09 21.33 25.28
C ALA A 365 11.30 20.36 24.38
N GLU A 366 12.02 19.50 23.67
CA GLU A 366 11.42 18.41 22.89
C GLU A 366 10.95 17.28 23.80
N VAL A 367 9.75 16.76 23.51
CA VAL A 367 9.14 15.61 24.17
C VAL A 367 9.40 14.37 23.30
N PRO A 368 10.07 13.32 23.83
CA PRO A 368 10.36 12.13 23.04
C PRO A 368 9.10 11.37 22.62
N ILE A 369 9.14 10.82 21.41
CA ILE A 369 8.15 9.85 20.91
C ILE A 369 8.73 8.45 21.10
N TYR A 370 7.97 7.54 21.70
CA TYR A 370 8.39 6.15 21.88
C TYR A 370 7.59 5.24 20.95
N GLN A 371 8.12 4.92 19.77
CA GLN A 371 7.45 4.03 18.85
C GLN A 371 7.51 2.58 19.34
N ILE A 372 6.36 1.94 19.37
CA ILE A 372 6.16 0.55 19.80
C ILE A 372 5.70 -0.34 18.64
N GLY A 373 5.10 0.22 17.58
CA GLY A 373 4.63 -0.54 16.43
C GLY A 373 4.70 0.25 15.13
N GLY A 374 4.67 -0.48 14.02
CA GLY A 374 4.56 0.06 12.67
C GLY A 374 3.24 -0.36 12.00
N ASP A 375 3.26 -0.46 10.68
CA ASP A 375 2.09 -0.79 9.85
C ASP A 375 1.43 -2.11 10.25
N GLN A 376 2.24 -3.14 10.51
CA GLN A 376 1.82 -4.54 10.68
C GLN A 376 2.18 -5.09 12.07
N GLY A 377 1.91 -4.29 13.11
CA GLY A 377 2.02 -4.71 14.51
C GLY A 377 3.27 -4.17 15.22
N PHE A 378 3.68 -4.84 16.29
CA PHE A 378 4.74 -4.36 17.17
C PHE A 378 6.14 -4.45 16.56
N LEU A 379 6.97 -3.44 16.84
CA LEU A 379 8.40 -3.47 16.58
C LEU A 379 9.10 -4.51 17.47
N PRO A 380 10.28 -5.01 17.09
CA PRO A 380 11.08 -5.90 17.94
C PRO A 380 11.44 -5.28 19.30
N ASN A 381 11.59 -3.96 19.36
CA ASN A 381 11.94 -3.20 20.55
C ASN A 381 11.28 -1.83 20.51
N VAL A 382 11.09 -1.20 21.67
CA VAL A 382 10.64 0.20 21.74
C VAL A 382 11.74 1.10 21.18
N VAL A 383 11.37 2.04 20.32
CA VAL A 383 12.29 2.99 19.71
C VAL A 383 11.99 4.40 20.22
N LYS A 384 12.94 4.99 20.94
CA LYS A 384 12.87 6.39 21.37
C LYS A 384 13.34 7.29 20.24
N ILE A 385 12.48 8.19 19.80
CA ILE A 385 12.71 9.16 18.74
C ILE A 385 12.72 10.56 19.34
N VAL A 386 13.76 11.32 19.00
CA VAL A 386 13.96 12.75 19.27
C VAL A 386 14.58 13.31 17.99
N THR A 387 14.30 14.56 17.61
CA THR A 387 14.82 15.14 16.37
C THR A 387 16.34 14.96 16.27
N GLY A 388 16.78 14.32 15.18
CA GLY A 388 18.18 13.97 14.91
C GLY A 388 18.69 12.71 15.62
N SER A 389 17.86 11.96 16.35
CA SER A 389 18.26 10.75 17.08
C SER A 389 17.19 9.66 17.18
N VAL A 390 17.60 8.40 16.98
CA VAL A 390 16.75 7.21 17.08
C VAL A 390 17.43 6.16 17.96
N THR A 391 16.90 5.87 19.14
CA THR A 391 17.52 4.95 20.11
C THR A 391 16.61 3.76 20.42
N THR A 392 17.10 2.55 20.15
CA THR A 392 16.45 1.30 20.55
C THR A 392 16.55 1.07 22.05
N LEU A 393 15.42 0.79 22.72
CA LEU A 393 15.36 0.45 24.14
C LEU A 393 15.27 -1.06 24.33
N PRO A 394 16.12 -1.69 25.16
CA PRO A 394 16.20 -3.14 25.30
C PRO A 394 15.10 -3.78 26.17
N GLY A 395 14.25 -2.98 26.84
CA GLY A 395 13.18 -3.49 27.71
C GLY A 395 13.63 -3.97 29.10
N ASP A 396 14.90 -3.81 29.46
CA ASP A 396 15.47 -4.22 30.76
C ASP A 396 15.57 -3.07 31.80
N GLY A 397 15.01 -1.91 31.45
CA GLY A 397 15.03 -0.70 32.28
C GLY A 397 16.24 0.21 32.11
N THR A 398 17.18 -0.15 31.22
CA THR A 398 18.29 0.72 30.80
C THR A 398 17.88 1.61 29.62
N VAL A 399 18.59 2.74 29.45
CA VAL A 399 18.42 3.64 28.30
C VAL A 399 19.82 3.78 27.66
N PRO A 400 20.04 3.19 26.47
CA PRO A 400 21.29 3.35 25.75
C PRO A 400 21.57 4.80 25.36
N ALA A 401 22.81 5.05 24.92
CA ALA A 401 23.18 6.37 24.40
C ALA A 401 22.36 6.72 23.14
N ALA A 402 22.16 8.03 22.93
CA ALA A 402 21.53 8.55 21.72
C ALA A 402 22.32 8.09 20.48
N VAL A 403 21.63 7.53 19.49
CA VAL A 403 22.21 7.19 18.18
C VAL A 403 21.70 8.23 17.19
N ALA A 404 22.59 8.83 16.40
CA ALA A 404 22.21 9.83 15.42
C ALA A 404 21.28 9.22 14.35
N ALA A 405 20.25 9.96 13.98
CA ALA A 405 19.48 9.66 12.78
C ALA A 405 20.34 9.92 11.52
N PRO A 406 19.98 9.37 10.34
CA PRO A 406 20.62 9.68 9.07
C PRO A 406 20.78 11.18 8.78
N ASP A 407 19.81 12.00 9.22
CA ASP A 407 19.84 13.46 9.11
C ASP A 407 19.46 14.11 10.46
N ALA A 408 20.08 15.25 10.77
CA ALA A 408 19.85 15.99 12.02
C ALA A 408 18.42 16.54 12.17
N ARG A 409 17.67 16.64 11.07
CA ARG A 409 16.27 17.09 11.03
C ARG A 409 15.27 15.94 11.15
N GLN A 410 15.71 14.71 10.95
CA GLN A 410 14.81 13.56 10.94
C GLN A 410 14.27 13.30 12.34
N ALA A 411 12.95 13.22 12.45
CA ALA A 411 12.21 12.88 13.66
C ALA A 411 11.35 11.63 13.39
N LEU A 412 10.07 11.63 13.75
CA LEU A 412 9.15 10.57 13.31
C LEU A 412 8.71 10.84 11.86
N LEU A 413 9.43 10.26 10.91
CA LEU A 413 9.10 10.31 9.49
C LEU A 413 7.98 9.31 9.16
N MET A 414 6.94 9.77 8.48
CA MET A 414 5.81 8.98 8.00
C MET A 414 5.37 9.49 6.62
N MET A 415 5.53 8.67 5.59
CA MET A 415 4.92 8.92 4.28
C MET A 415 3.45 8.49 4.26
N SER A 416 2.73 8.80 3.17
CA SER A 416 1.30 8.47 3.06
C SER A 416 1.05 6.98 3.32
N ALA A 417 -0.05 6.67 4.01
CA ALA A 417 -0.49 5.35 4.47
C ALA A 417 0.38 4.63 5.52
N GLU A 418 1.53 5.19 5.91
CA GLU A 418 2.30 4.63 7.02
C GLU A 418 1.59 4.84 8.37
N ARG A 419 1.75 3.87 9.27
CA ARG A 419 1.23 3.96 10.65
C ARG A 419 2.36 3.86 11.66
N ALA A 420 2.21 4.61 12.75
CA ALA A 420 3.10 4.52 13.90
C ALA A 420 2.26 4.37 15.17
N ASP A 421 2.45 3.27 15.87
CA ASP A 421 1.91 3.09 17.22
C ASP A 421 2.95 3.60 18.21
N VAL A 422 2.61 4.64 18.98
CA VAL A 422 3.58 5.38 19.79
C VAL A 422 3.07 5.61 21.21
N ILE A 423 4.01 5.77 22.14
CA ILE A 423 3.76 6.27 23.49
C ILE A 423 4.31 7.69 23.60
N VAL A 424 3.51 8.59 24.17
CA VAL A 424 3.95 9.92 24.62
C VAL A 424 3.74 10.00 26.13
N ASP A 425 4.77 10.44 26.86
CA ASP A 425 4.74 10.51 28.32
C ASP A 425 4.56 11.96 28.81
N PHE A 426 3.33 12.31 29.21
CA PHE A 426 3.02 13.61 29.83
C PHE A 426 3.17 13.59 31.36
N SER A 427 3.63 12.48 31.94
CA SER A 427 3.72 12.33 33.39
C SER A 427 4.68 13.34 34.00
N GLY A 428 4.26 13.98 35.09
CA GLY A 428 5.06 14.97 35.81
C GLY A 428 5.14 16.35 35.17
N MET A 429 4.48 16.57 34.01
CA MET A 429 4.30 17.90 33.45
C MET A 429 3.32 18.73 34.30
N ALA A 430 3.49 20.06 34.31
CA ALA A 430 2.64 20.96 35.09
C ALA A 430 1.28 21.15 34.42
N ASN A 431 0.22 21.35 35.21
CA ASN A 431 -1.11 21.70 34.70
C ASN A 431 -1.05 22.92 33.77
N GLY A 432 -1.70 22.84 32.62
CA GLY A 432 -1.70 23.87 31.58
C GLY A 432 -0.46 23.86 30.67
N THR A 433 0.46 22.91 30.83
CA THR A 433 1.59 22.76 29.90
C THR A 433 1.03 22.43 28.50
N ARG A 434 1.43 23.23 27.51
CA ARG A 434 1.06 23.06 26.10
C ARG A 434 2.19 22.39 25.35
N ILE A 435 1.90 21.30 24.65
CA ILE A 435 2.84 20.54 23.82
C ILE A 435 2.31 20.56 22.40
N ARG A 436 3.07 21.11 21.45
CA ARG A 436 2.68 21.14 20.04
C ARG A 436 3.29 19.97 19.28
N MET A 437 2.49 19.30 18.48
CA MET A 437 2.95 18.46 17.38
C MET A 437 3.16 19.33 16.15
N ILE A 438 4.39 19.34 15.64
CA ILE A 438 4.76 20.05 14.41
C ILE A 438 5.14 19.07 13.31
N ASN A 439 4.98 19.52 12.07
CA ASN A 439 5.49 18.86 10.88
C ASN A 439 6.64 19.72 10.30
N THR A 440 7.74 19.07 9.95
CA THR A 440 8.90 19.75 9.31
C THR A 440 9.23 19.20 7.93
N ALA A 441 8.49 18.20 7.46
CA ALA A 441 8.59 17.74 6.06
C ALA A 441 8.08 18.84 5.12
N PRO A 442 8.60 18.93 3.89
CA PRO A 442 8.28 20.04 2.98
C PRO A 442 6.81 20.07 2.53
N ASP A 443 6.35 21.25 2.07
CA ASP A 443 5.12 21.44 1.29
C ASP A 443 5.34 21.07 -0.19
N ALA A 444 6.06 19.97 -0.41
CA ALA A 444 6.60 19.53 -1.68
C ALA A 444 6.88 18.02 -1.63
N PRO A 445 7.13 17.38 -2.79
CA PRO A 445 7.62 16.01 -2.86
C PRO A 445 8.86 15.86 -2.00
N PHE A 446 8.88 14.77 -1.27
CA PHE A 446 9.90 14.54 -0.29
C PHE A 446 11.11 13.89 -0.97
N GLY A 447 12.22 14.61 -1.06
CA GLY A 447 13.46 14.10 -1.67
C GLY A 447 14.27 13.11 -0.83
N GLY A 448 13.77 12.71 0.36
CA GLY A 448 14.47 11.81 1.27
C GLY A 448 15.48 12.49 2.22
N PHE A 449 16.11 11.67 3.06
CA PHE A 449 17.20 12.09 3.95
C PHE A 449 18.52 11.37 3.60
N PRO A 450 19.68 12.06 3.66
CA PRO A 450 19.83 13.51 3.93
C PRO A 450 19.30 14.35 2.77
N ALA A 451 18.50 15.39 3.06
CA ALA A 451 17.90 16.20 2.01
C ALA A 451 18.96 17.10 1.33
N PRO A 452 18.81 17.41 0.03
CA PRO A 452 19.65 18.40 -0.66
C PRO A 452 19.72 19.75 0.09
N PRO A 453 20.74 20.60 -0.15
CA PRO A 453 20.83 21.91 0.48
C PRO A 453 19.62 22.80 0.14
N PHE A 454 19.09 23.44 1.19
CA PHE A 454 17.77 24.08 1.21
C PHE A 454 17.50 25.09 0.07
N LEU A 455 16.41 24.87 -0.67
CA LEU A 455 15.67 25.92 -1.39
C LEU A 455 14.57 26.52 -0.48
N PRO A 456 14.14 27.77 -0.71
CA PRO A 456 12.96 28.32 -0.03
C PRO A 456 11.72 27.43 -0.29
N GLY A 457 11.11 26.88 0.77
CA GLY A 457 9.97 25.95 0.69
C GLY A 457 10.26 24.50 1.10
N ASP A 458 11.51 24.18 1.44
CA ASP A 458 11.97 22.83 1.82
C ASP A 458 11.53 22.37 3.24
N VAL A 459 10.69 23.15 3.90
CA VAL A 459 10.01 22.80 5.15
C VAL A 459 8.57 23.25 5.05
N ALA A 460 7.67 22.54 5.73
CA ALA A 460 6.29 22.97 5.87
C ALA A 460 6.19 24.40 6.41
N ASP A 461 5.23 25.16 5.90
CA ASP A 461 4.93 26.51 6.36
C ASP A 461 4.57 26.48 7.85
N ALA A 462 5.44 27.08 8.67
CA ALA A 462 5.29 27.13 10.13
C ALA A 462 3.98 27.78 10.60
N LEU A 463 3.31 28.57 9.76
CA LEU A 463 2.02 29.18 10.07
C LEU A 463 0.82 28.28 9.78
N THR A 464 1.00 27.22 9.00
CA THR A 464 -0.10 26.41 8.49
C THR A 464 0.20 24.91 8.57
N SER A 465 0.72 24.30 7.51
CA SER A 465 1.04 22.88 7.39
C SER A 465 2.15 22.40 8.33
N GLY A 466 2.95 23.32 8.88
CA GLY A 466 3.98 23.05 9.88
C GLY A 466 3.41 22.75 11.27
N GLN A 467 2.12 22.99 11.48
CA GLN A 467 1.44 22.74 12.74
C GLN A 467 0.40 21.65 12.56
N VAL A 468 0.32 20.72 13.52
CA VAL A 468 -0.59 19.56 13.40
C VAL A 468 -1.68 19.62 14.47
N MET A 469 -1.30 19.62 15.75
CA MET A 469 -2.23 19.70 16.88
C MET A 469 -1.50 20.08 18.17
N ASP A 470 -2.25 20.47 19.20
CA ASP A 470 -1.71 20.66 20.55
C ASP A 470 -2.25 19.65 21.54
N PHE A 471 -1.41 19.25 22.49
CA PHE A 471 -1.80 18.58 23.72
C PHE A 471 -1.73 19.57 24.88
N ILE A 472 -2.77 19.61 25.72
CA ILE A 472 -2.86 20.50 26.89
C ILE A 472 -2.95 19.63 28.14
N VAL A 473 -1.96 19.72 29.02
CA VAL A 473 -1.95 18.93 30.26
C VAL A 473 -3.02 19.46 31.22
N ASP A 474 -3.96 18.59 31.60
CA ASP A 474 -5.01 18.87 32.59
C ASP A 474 -5.01 17.81 33.70
N ASN A 475 -4.66 18.25 34.90
CA ASN A 475 -4.61 17.42 36.09
C ASN A 475 -6.00 16.88 36.50
N ALA A 476 -7.09 17.53 36.11
CA ALA A 476 -8.44 17.06 36.38
C ALA A 476 -8.78 15.74 35.67
N LEU A 477 -8.04 15.39 34.62
CA LEU A 477 -8.22 14.14 33.87
C LEU A 477 -7.50 12.93 34.48
N THR A 478 -6.73 13.13 35.55
CA THR A 478 -5.94 12.07 36.21
C THR A 478 -6.85 10.94 36.69
N GLN A 479 -6.48 9.71 36.37
CA GLN A 479 -7.15 8.50 36.82
C GLN A 479 -6.25 7.65 37.72
N PRO A 480 -6.81 6.88 38.68
CA PRO A 480 -6.02 5.95 39.50
C PRO A 480 -5.18 4.95 38.69
N GLY A 481 -5.62 4.59 37.49
CA GLY A 481 -4.93 3.66 36.60
C GLY A 481 -3.69 4.22 35.89
N ASP A 482 -3.50 5.54 35.86
CA ASP A 482 -2.44 6.19 35.06
C ASP A 482 -1.02 5.73 35.45
N ALA A 483 -0.81 5.44 36.74
CA ALA A 483 0.48 4.98 37.25
C ALA A 483 0.76 3.50 36.97
N THR A 484 -0.18 2.74 36.41
CA THR A 484 -0.10 1.27 36.36
C THR A 484 0.55 0.72 35.09
N CYS A 485 0.60 1.50 34.00
CA CYS A 485 1.27 1.10 32.77
C CYS A 485 2.80 1.16 32.90
N MET A 486 3.51 0.32 32.15
CA MET A 486 4.98 0.25 32.23
C MET A 486 5.66 1.49 31.63
N LEU A 487 6.85 1.81 32.14
CA LEU A 487 7.72 2.81 31.52
C LEU A 487 8.25 2.27 30.18
N PRO A 488 8.39 3.10 29.12
CA PRO A 488 8.84 2.64 27.81
C PRO A 488 10.12 1.78 27.82
N LYS A 489 11.09 2.13 28.67
CA LYS A 489 12.35 1.39 28.83
C LYS A 489 12.23 -0.02 29.44
N ASN A 490 11.08 -0.35 30.02
CA ASN A 490 10.78 -1.64 30.65
C ASN A 490 9.85 -2.51 29.78
N ILE A 491 9.42 -2.02 28.60
CA ILE A 491 8.48 -2.74 27.74
C ILE A 491 9.25 -3.74 26.89
N VAL A 492 8.78 -4.99 26.91
CA VAL A 492 9.17 -6.02 25.94
C VAL A 492 7.98 -6.25 25.02
N LEU A 493 8.22 -6.10 23.72
CA LEU A 493 7.17 -6.17 22.71
C LEU A 493 7.02 -7.59 22.15
N PRO A 494 5.80 -8.08 21.91
CA PRO A 494 5.54 -9.42 21.40
C PRO A 494 5.66 -9.48 19.87
N ALA A 495 6.79 -8.98 19.33
CA ALA A 495 7.02 -8.89 17.90
C ALA A 495 7.01 -10.26 17.22
N GLU A 496 6.60 -10.29 15.96
CA GLU A 496 6.68 -11.47 15.12
C GLU A 496 8.13 -11.87 14.82
N VAL A 497 8.32 -13.16 14.57
CA VAL A 497 9.62 -13.68 14.14
C VAL A 497 9.97 -13.18 12.74
N PRO A 498 11.24 -12.85 12.45
CA PRO A 498 11.68 -12.52 11.10
C PRO A 498 11.39 -13.64 10.08
N LEU A 499 11.11 -13.27 8.83
CA LEU A 499 10.94 -14.22 7.74
C LEU A 499 12.23 -15.01 7.49
N GLY A 500 12.08 -16.23 6.99
CA GLY A 500 13.18 -17.10 6.59
C GLY A 500 14.00 -16.58 5.40
N ALA A 501 14.81 -17.46 4.82
CA ALA A 501 15.58 -17.17 3.62
C ALA A 501 14.65 -16.98 2.40
N PRO A 502 14.94 -16.02 1.50
CA PRO A 502 14.15 -15.82 0.31
C PRO A 502 14.38 -16.95 -0.71
N ASN A 503 13.34 -17.25 -1.47
CA ASN A 503 13.35 -18.16 -2.62
C ASN A 503 13.76 -17.45 -3.92
N ASN A 504 13.50 -16.14 -4.01
CA ASN A 504 13.65 -15.36 -5.24
C ASN A 504 13.96 -13.89 -4.92
N THR A 505 14.58 -13.19 -5.88
CA THR A 505 14.77 -11.74 -5.85
C THR A 505 14.13 -11.13 -7.09
N ARG A 506 13.20 -10.19 -6.90
CA ARG A 506 12.51 -9.47 -7.97
C ARG A 506 13.05 -8.05 -8.06
N LYS A 507 13.31 -7.58 -9.29
CA LYS A 507 13.81 -6.23 -9.54
C LYS A 507 12.75 -5.38 -10.21
N LEU A 508 12.44 -4.26 -9.57
CA LEU A 508 11.34 -3.37 -9.90
C LEU A 508 11.87 -1.96 -10.05
N SER A 509 11.14 -1.11 -10.77
CA SER A 509 11.51 0.28 -11.01
C SER A 509 10.38 1.23 -10.68
N LEU A 510 10.73 2.42 -10.20
CA LEU A 510 9.84 3.55 -10.02
C LEU A 510 10.22 4.61 -11.05
N ASN A 511 9.23 5.14 -11.78
CA ASN A 511 9.45 5.95 -12.98
C ASN A 511 8.46 7.11 -13.03
N GLU A 512 8.90 8.25 -13.54
CA GLU A 512 8.06 9.39 -13.90
C GLU A 512 8.29 9.70 -15.37
N MET A 513 7.22 9.62 -16.15
CA MET A 513 7.30 9.77 -17.60
C MET A 513 7.12 11.23 -17.98
N SER A 514 7.98 11.73 -18.85
CA SER A 514 7.70 12.97 -19.58
C SER A 514 6.82 12.70 -20.80
N SER A 515 6.26 13.79 -21.32
CA SER A 515 5.53 13.85 -22.58
C SER A 515 6.39 13.39 -23.75
N ASP A 516 5.77 12.66 -24.67
CA ASP A 516 6.35 12.35 -25.98
C ASP A 516 5.78 13.25 -27.10
N GLN A 517 4.96 14.24 -26.73
CA GLN A 517 4.24 15.11 -27.66
C GLN A 517 4.42 16.59 -27.41
N VAL A 518 4.65 17.03 -26.17
CA VAL A 518 4.63 18.43 -25.75
C VAL A 518 6.01 18.85 -25.25
N CYS A 519 6.60 19.84 -25.91
CA CYS A 519 7.85 20.46 -25.48
C CYS A 519 7.56 21.84 -24.88
N VAL A 520 8.09 22.08 -23.69
CA VAL A 520 7.96 23.34 -22.95
C VAL A 520 9.30 24.03 -22.80
N GLU A 521 9.25 25.33 -22.56
CA GLU A 521 10.38 26.13 -22.14
C GLU A 521 10.33 26.28 -20.61
N ILE A 522 11.41 25.88 -19.94
CA ILE A 522 11.57 26.04 -18.50
C ILE A 522 12.61 27.09 -18.17
N ASP A 523 12.36 27.87 -17.12
CA ASP A 523 13.36 28.76 -16.55
C ASP A 523 14.46 27.94 -15.87
N ALA A 524 15.72 28.12 -16.29
CA ALA A 524 16.81 27.26 -15.83
C ALA A 524 17.18 27.46 -14.34
N MET A 525 16.77 28.57 -13.72
CA MET A 525 17.04 28.83 -12.31
C MET A 525 15.88 28.40 -11.43
N THR A 526 14.66 28.63 -11.90
CA THR A 526 13.41 28.47 -11.14
C THR A 526 12.56 27.31 -11.61
N GLY A 527 12.98 26.54 -12.62
CA GLY A 527 12.30 25.34 -13.13
C GLY A 527 10.85 25.54 -13.58
N ALA A 528 10.36 26.77 -13.56
CA ALA A 528 9.00 27.12 -13.87
C ALA A 528 8.75 27.04 -15.38
N ILE A 529 7.57 26.59 -15.75
CA ILE A 529 7.14 26.55 -17.15
C ILE A 529 6.85 27.98 -17.60
N VAL A 530 7.59 28.44 -18.60
CA VAL A 530 7.48 29.80 -19.15
C VAL A 530 6.56 29.81 -20.38
N GLY A 531 6.45 28.68 -21.07
CA GLY A 531 5.52 28.52 -22.17
C GLY A 531 5.68 27.21 -22.91
N THR A 532 4.75 26.95 -23.82
CA THR A 532 4.79 25.78 -24.71
C THR A 532 5.54 26.15 -26.00
N LEU A 533 6.60 25.41 -26.32
CA LEU A 533 7.39 25.63 -27.52
C LEU A 533 6.71 25.03 -28.75
N PHE A 534 6.28 23.78 -28.66
CA PHE A 534 5.47 23.11 -29.68
C PHE A 534 4.79 21.86 -29.11
N SER A 535 3.81 21.34 -29.85
CA SER A 535 3.34 19.97 -29.68
C SER A 535 3.21 19.22 -31.01
N THR A 536 3.26 17.89 -30.96
CA THR A 536 3.24 16.98 -32.12
C THR A 536 2.34 15.77 -31.85
N PHE A 537 2.14 14.92 -32.85
CA PHE A 537 1.31 13.72 -32.74
C PHE A 537 2.02 12.59 -31.97
N ALA A 538 1.23 11.69 -31.39
CA ALA A 538 1.73 10.52 -30.66
C ALA A 538 2.70 9.67 -31.51
N GLY A 539 3.85 9.32 -30.94
CA GLY A 539 4.84 8.47 -31.59
C GLY A 539 5.72 9.16 -32.64
N ASP A 540 5.84 10.50 -32.63
CA ASP A 540 6.84 11.21 -33.45
C ASP A 540 8.27 10.80 -33.03
N PRO A 541 9.02 10.07 -33.88
CA PRO A 541 10.35 9.58 -33.51
C PRO A 541 11.39 10.70 -33.36
N ASN A 542 11.08 11.91 -33.85
CA ASN A 542 11.97 13.06 -33.78
C ASN A 542 11.66 13.98 -32.59
N PHE A 543 10.62 13.70 -31.80
CA PHE A 543 10.16 14.60 -30.74
C PHE A 543 11.28 15.00 -29.77
N LEU A 544 11.97 14.03 -29.18
CA LEU A 544 13.03 14.30 -28.19
C LEU A 544 14.18 15.13 -28.79
N GLY A 545 14.60 14.81 -30.01
CA GLY A 545 15.66 15.55 -30.71
C GLY A 545 15.23 16.97 -31.06
N ASN A 546 13.99 17.14 -31.54
CA ASN A 546 13.42 18.44 -31.85
C ASN A 546 13.23 19.30 -30.60
N CYS A 547 12.82 18.70 -29.48
CA CYS A 547 12.65 19.41 -28.22
C CYS A 547 13.99 19.89 -27.68
N ALA A 548 15.00 19.01 -27.61
CA ALA A 548 16.35 19.39 -27.19
C ALA A 548 16.98 20.50 -28.07
N ALA A 549 16.62 20.56 -29.35
CA ALA A 549 17.11 21.57 -30.30
C ALA A 549 16.23 22.84 -30.40
N ALA A 550 15.11 22.89 -29.67
CA ALA A 550 14.16 23.99 -29.78
C ALA A 550 14.76 25.31 -29.30
N ALA A 551 14.50 26.39 -30.05
CA ALA A 551 14.90 27.73 -29.66
C ALA A 551 14.00 28.24 -28.53
N THR A 552 14.62 28.71 -27.45
CA THR A 552 13.90 29.31 -26.32
C THR A 552 13.58 30.78 -26.59
N THR A 553 12.48 31.27 -26.01
CA THR A 553 12.03 32.65 -26.14
C THR A 553 12.80 33.60 -25.21
N VAL A 554 13.35 33.09 -24.10
CA VAL A 554 14.16 33.85 -23.14
C VAL A 554 15.59 33.28 -23.07
N PRO A 555 16.64 34.12 -23.19
CA PRO A 555 18.02 33.67 -23.03
C PRO A 555 18.28 33.08 -21.65
N GLY A 556 18.83 31.86 -21.60
CA GLY A 556 19.14 31.14 -20.36
C GLY A 556 18.13 30.07 -19.97
N ASN A 557 16.92 30.08 -20.55
CA ASN A 557 15.94 29.02 -20.39
C ASN A 557 16.35 27.74 -21.14
N LEU A 558 15.74 26.62 -20.76
CA LEU A 558 16.02 25.31 -21.35
C LEU A 558 14.74 24.72 -21.95
N PRO A 559 14.81 24.13 -23.15
CA PRO A 559 13.70 23.34 -23.66
C PRO A 559 13.68 21.96 -22.99
N GLN A 560 12.50 21.50 -22.57
CA GLN A 560 12.30 20.18 -21.99
C GLN A 560 10.97 19.55 -22.41
N PRO A 561 10.92 18.21 -22.57
CA PRO A 561 9.65 17.49 -22.59
C PRO A 561 8.82 17.81 -21.34
N MET A 562 7.54 18.12 -21.51
CA MET A 562 6.64 18.44 -20.40
C MET A 562 6.48 17.22 -19.48
N GLY A 563 6.49 17.40 -18.15
CA GLY A 563 6.31 16.26 -17.24
C GLY A 563 5.97 16.64 -15.80
N PRO A 564 5.63 15.64 -14.97
CA PRO A 564 5.35 14.26 -15.38
C PRO A 564 3.97 14.16 -16.06
N ARG A 565 3.86 13.35 -17.11
CA ARG A 565 2.58 13.00 -17.75
C ARG A 565 1.88 11.83 -17.05
N GLN A 566 2.66 10.92 -16.48
CA GLN A 566 2.24 9.73 -15.75
C GLN A 566 3.40 9.31 -14.83
N ALA A 567 3.09 8.80 -13.64
CA ALA A 567 4.00 8.06 -12.79
C ALA A 567 3.77 6.55 -12.99
N LEU A 568 4.80 5.72 -13.02
CA LEU A 568 4.67 4.29 -13.34
C LEU A 568 5.58 3.45 -12.47
N VAL A 569 5.06 2.33 -11.99
CA VAL A 569 5.91 1.24 -11.51
C VAL A 569 6.23 0.28 -12.66
N GLY A 570 7.35 -0.41 -12.58
CA GLY A 570 7.82 -1.25 -13.66
C GLY A 570 8.80 -2.32 -13.22
N VAL A 571 9.45 -2.93 -14.22
CA VAL A 571 10.49 -3.95 -14.00
C VAL A 571 11.86 -3.36 -14.33
N VAL A 572 12.91 -4.06 -13.94
CA VAL A 572 14.28 -3.79 -14.39
C VAL A 572 14.68 -4.81 -15.45
N THR A 573 15.31 -4.36 -16.53
CA THR A 573 15.76 -5.21 -17.64
C THR A 573 17.17 -4.82 -18.09
N THR A 574 17.67 -5.49 -19.13
CA THR A 574 18.96 -5.17 -19.76
C THR A 574 18.73 -4.72 -21.20
N ASP A 575 19.30 -3.59 -21.59
CA ASP A 575 19.22 -3.08 -22.95
C ASP A 575 20.11 -3.86 -23.94
N GLY A 576 20.03 -3.53 -25.22
CA GLY A 576 20.79 -4.21 -26.29
C GLY A 576 22.31 -4.03 -26.25
N VAL A 577 22.84 -3.19 -25.34
CA VAL A 577 24.28 -2.97 -25.14
C VAL A 577 24.76 -3.37 -23.74
N GLY A 578 23.89 -3.94 -22.91
CA GLY A 578 24.24 -4.51 -21.62
C GLY A 578 23.99 -3.60 -20.41
N ASN A 579 23.40 -2.42 -20.59
CA ASN A 579 23.04 -1.55 -19.46
C ASN A 579 21.81 -2.10 -18.74
N VAL A 580 21.76 -1.94 -17.43
CA VAL A 580 20.60 -2.27 -16.62
C VAL A 580 19.66 -1.06 -16.64
N VAL A 581 18.45 -1.21 -17.14
CA VAL A 581 17.54 -0.08 -17.38
C VAL A 581 16.16 -0.36 -16.78
N ALA A 582 15.46 0.71 -16.42
CA ALA A 582 14.06 0.61 -16.02
C ALA A 582 13.16 0.39 -17.24
N LEU A 583 12.15 -0.47 -17.09
CA LEU A 583 11.09 -0.68 -18.06
C LEU A 583 9.75 -0.38 -17.38
N PRO A 584 9.23 0.86 -17.51
CA PRO A 584 7.94 1.26 -16.98
C PRO A 584 6.81 0.37 -17.53
N LYS A 585 5.78 0.13 -16.70
CA LYS A 585 4.60 -0.65 -17.08
C LYS A 585 3.33 0.12 -16.76
N ARG A 586 2.38 0.12 -17.69
CA ARG A 586 1.03 0.65 -17.42
C ARG A 586 0.20 -0.36 -16.66
N TRP A 587 -0.87 0.11 -16.03
CA TRP A 587 -1.85 -0.77 -15.38
C TRP A 587 -2.34 -1.89 -16.32
N GLY A 588 -2.73 -1.52 -17.55
CA GLY A 588 -3.24 -2.45 -18.57
C GLY A 588 -2.22 -3.40 -19.21
N ASP A 589 -0.92 -3.26 -18.93
CA ASP A 589 0.10 -4.19 -19.46
C ASP A 589 -0.04 -5.59 -18.85
N ALA A 590 0.49 -6.61 -19.52
CA ALA A 590 0.54 -7.98 -18.99
C ALA A 590 1.18 -8.03 -17.60
N ILE A 591 0.58 -8.78 -16.67
CA ILE A 591 1.04 -8.91 -15.27
C ILE A 591 2.48 -9.46 -15.22
N THR A 592 3.35 -8.79 -14.47
CA THR A 592 4.78 -9.14 -14.33
C THR A 592 5.13 -9.62 -12.92
N GLU A 593 4.40 -9.14 -11.90
CA GLU A 593 4.61 -9.50 -10.50
C GLU A 593 3.81 -10.75 -10.17
N THR A 594 4.44 -11.92 -10.36
CA THR A 594 3.78 -13.23 -10.18
C THR A 594 4.53 -14.12 -9.17
N PRO A 595 4.57 -13.77 -7.86
CA PRO A 595 5.18 -14.61 -6.85
C PRO A 595 4.46 -15.97 -6.74
N LEU A 596 5.19 -17.02 -6.38
CA LEU A 596 4.60 -18.34 -6.15
C LEU A 596 3.92 -18.39 -4.76
N LEU A 597 2.80 -19.10 -4.65
CA LEU A 597 2.17 -19.34 -3.36
C LEU A 597 3.17 -19.99 -2.37
N ASN A 598 3.21 -19.42 -1.17
CA ASN A 598 4.14 -19.69 -0.07
C ASN A 598 5.62 -19.34 -0.31
N SER A 599 5.96 -18.63 -1.40
CA SER A 599 7.32 -18.13 -1.56
C SER A 599 7.59 -16.95 -0.63
N THR A 600 8.84 -16.86 -0.19
CA THR A 600 9.41 -15.63 0.38
C THR A 600 10.26 -14.98 -0.71
N GLU A 601 9.98 -13.74 -1.10
CA GLU A 601 10.78 -13.01 -2.09
C GLU A 601 11.45 -11.79 -1.46
N VAL A 602 12.61 -11.43 -1.98
CA VAL A 602 13.15 -10.07 -1.83
C VAL A 602 12.71 -9.25 -3.04
N TRP A 603 12.18 -8.06 -2.81
CA TRP A 603 11.93 -7.09 -3.87
C TRP A 603 12.96 -5.98 -3.78
N GLU A 604 13.71 -5.76 -4.86
CA GLU A 604 14.62 -4.64 -5.09
C GLU A 604 13.85 -3.56 -5.86
N ILE A 605 13.51 -2.47 -5.18
CA ILE A 605 12.77 -1.35 -5.75
C ILE A 605 13.77 -0.25 -6.12
N HIS A 606 14.06 -0.11 -7.41
CA HIS A 606 14.97 0.90 -7.94
C HIS A 606 14.22 2.20 -8.19
N ASN A 607 14.49 3.24 -7.40
CA ASN A 607 13.87 4.54 -7.62
C ASN A 607 14.70 5.39 -8.58
N THR A 608 14.16 5.63 -9.78
CA THR A 608 14.81 6.44 -10.83
C THR A 608 14.38 7.90 -10.85
N THR A 609 13.44 8.26 -9.97
CA THR A 609 12.78 9.58 -9.93
C THR A 609 13.52 10.53 -8.98
N ALA A 610 13.05 11.78 -8.91
CA ALA A 610 13.54 12.77 -7.96
C ALA A 610 12.86 12.70 -6.58
N ASP A 611 11.78 11.91 -6.47
CA ASP A 611 10.89 11.93 -5.32
C ASP A 611 10.90 10.61 -4.56
N ALA A 612 10.72 10.66 -3.24
CA ALA A 612 10.48 9.46 -2.46
C ALA A 612 9.05 8.98 -2.72
N HIS A 613 8.89 7.67 -2.86
CA HIS A 613 7.59 7.04 -3.09
C HIS A 613 7.27 6.08 -1.94
N PRO A 614 6.10 6.20 -1.27
CA PRO A 614 5.63 5.21 -0.30
C PRO A 614 5.09 3.99 -1.06
N ILE A 615 5.91 2.95 -1.21
CA ILE A 615 5.51 1.74 -1.94
C ILE A 615 4.73 0.80 -1.02
N HIS A 616 3.49 0.52 -1.42
CA HIS A 616 2.56 -0.37 -0.74
C HIS A 616 2.35 -1.68 -1.53
N LEU A 617 2.31 -2.81 -0.81
CA LEU A 617 1.92 -4.12 -1.35
C LEU A 617 0.67 -4.61 -0.60
N HIS A 618 -0.36 -5.00 -1.34
CA HIS A 618 -1.52 -5.68 -0.77
C HIS A 618 -1.16 -7.12 -0.35
N GLN A 619 -2.05 -7.76 0.42
CA GLN A 619 -1.95 -9.11 0.98
C GLN A 619 -0.85 -9.31 2.04
N VAL A 620 0.35 -8.79 1.82
CA VAL A 620 1.54 -9.12 2.60
C VAL A 620 1.90 -8.07 3.64
N ALA A 621 2.51 -8.53 4.72
CA ALA A 621 3.45 -7.74 5.49
C ALA A 621 4.89 -8.09 5.06
N PHE A 622 5.80 -7.12 5.11
CA PHE A 622 7.18 -7.29 4.72
C PHE A 622 8.16 -6.66 5.71
N GLN A 623 9.41 -7.12 5.66
CA GLN A 623 10.51 -6.55 6.43
C GLN A 623 11.32 -5.63 5.52
N VAL A 624 11.69 -4.44 6.01
CA VAL A 624 12.72 -3.61 5.36
C VAL A 624 14.08 -4.23 5.66
N ILE A 625 14.89 -4.50 4.63
CA ILE A 625 16.23 -5.08 4.78
C ILE A 625 17.26 -3.97 4.88
N GLU A 626 17.36 -3.19 3.79
CA GLU A 626 18.33 -2.12 3.62
C GLU A 626 17.93 -1.22 2.43
N ARG A 627 18.71 -0.17 2.23
CA ARG A 627 18.72 0.67 1.04
C ARG A 627 20.15 0.76 0.49
N GLU A 628 20.32 0.86 -0.82
CA GLU A 628 21.64 0.97 -1.47
C GLU A 628 21.65 2.12 -2.49
N ASP A 629 22.69 2.95 -2.49
CA ASP A 629 22.80 4.04 -3.46
C ASP A 629 23.06 3.54 -4.88
N LEU A 630 22.41 4.17 -5.86
CA LEU A 630 22.73 4.06 -7.29
C LEU A 630 23.77 5.12 -7.68
N ASP A 631 24.63 4.78 -8.63
CA ASP A 631 25.61 5.72 -9.18
C ASP A 631 24.89 6.86 -9.91
N PRO A 632 25.05 8.12 -9.48
CA PRO A 632 24.26 9.23 -10.02
C PRO A 632 24.63 9.56 -11.47
N ALA A 633 25.87 9.31 -11.89
CA ALA A 633 26.30 9.57 -13.27
C ALA A 633 25.76 8.51 -14.23
N ALA A 634 25.71 7.25 -13.81
CA ALA A 634 25.09 6.16 -14.55
C ALA A 634 23.58 6.33 -14.60
N LEU A 635 22.94 6.70 -13.49
CA LEU A 635 21.50 6.94 -13.41
C LEU A 635 21.06 8.07 -14.36
N ALA A 636 21.84 9.16 -14.45
CA ALA A 636 21.60 10.25 -15.41
C ALA A 636 21.66 9.79 -16.88
N LEU A 637 22.30 8.65 -17.18
CA LEU A 637 22.35 8.02 -18.49
C LEU A 637 21.32 6.87 -18.63
N GLY A 638 20.44 6.68 -17.65
CA GLY A 638 19.44 5.62 -17.62
C GLY A 638 19.97 4.25 -17.21
N ASN A 639 21.22 4.15 -16.73
CA ASN A 639 21.84 2.88 -16.32
C ASN A 639 21.84 2.72 -14.79
N LEU A 640 21.22 1.66 -14.29
CA LEU A 640 20.99 1.39 -12.88
C LEU A 640 22.17 0.62 -12.29
N VAL A 641 23.20 1.34 -11.84
CA VAL A 641 24.42 0.75 -11.28
C VAL A 641 24.44 0.94 -9.76
N PRO A 642 24.35 -0.12 -8.95
CA PRO A 642 24.51 -0.03 -7.50
C PRO A 642 25.95 0.35 -7.13
N THR A 643 26.13 1.18 -6.12
CA THR A 643 27.44 1.66 -5.64
C THR A 643 28.09 0.72 -4.62
N GLY A 644 27.33 -0.18 -3.99
CA GLY A 644 27.75 -0.97 -2.83
C GLY A 644 27.68 -0.23 -1.49
N VAL A 645 27.27 1.05 -1.47
CA VAL A 645 27.03 1.80 -0.23
C VAL A 645 25.62 1.47 0.26
N THR A 646 25.53 0.76 1.38
CA THR A 646 24.25 0.32 1.94
C THR A 646 23.94 0.93 3.30
N TYR A 647 22.64 1.09 3.54
CA TYR A 647 22.04 1.64 4.75
C TYR A 647 21.05 0.62 5.30
N PRO A 648 21.24 0.07 6.51
CA PRO A 648 20.29 -0.87 7.08
C PRO A 648 18.94 -0.19 7.34
N ALA A 649 17.88 -1.00 7.49
CA ALA A 649 16.60 -0.51 7.97
C ALA A 649 16.76 0.31 9.26
N LEU A 650 16.01 1.41 9.38
CA LEU A 650 16.04 2.20 10.60
C LEU A 650 15.42 1.43 11.77
N PRO A 651 15.80 1.70 13.03
CA PRO A 651 15.21 1.01 14.18
C PRO A 651 13.68 1.06 14.20
N ASN A 652 13.10 2.19 13.81
CA ASN A 652 11.65 2.40 13.69
C ASN A 652 10.99 1.73 12.47
N GLU A 653 11.77 1.11 11.58
CA GLU A 653 11.31 0.29 10.45
C GLU A 653 11.63 -1.21 10.64
N SER A 654 12.19 -1.60 11.79
CA SER A 654 12.73 -2.96 12.02
C SER A 654 11.68 -4.05 12.26
N GLY A 655 10.39 -3.67 12.36
CA GLY A 655 9.27 -4.60 12.43
C GLY A 655 8.73 -4.98 11.05
N TYR A 656 7.50 -5.45 11.02
CA TYR A 656 6.77 -5.65 9.77
C TYR A 656 6.09 -4.37 9.33
N LYS A 657 6.26 -4.06 8.05
CA LYS A 657 5.67 -2.94 7.32
C LYS A 657 4.79 -3.46 6.19
N ASP A 658 3.95 -2.61 5.63
CA ASP A 658 3.30 -2.87 4.34
C ASP A 658 3.43 -1.69 3.38
N THR A 659 3.94 -0.56 3.87
CA THR A 659 4.20 0.64 3.09
C THR A 659 5.60 1.13 3.43
N VAL A 660 6.46 1.39 2.45
CA VAL A 660 7.86 1.77 2.68
C VAL A 660 8.28 2.98 1.86
N ALA A 661 8.99 3.91 2.49
CA ALA A 661 9.65 5.00 1.79
C ALA A 661 10.79 4.48 0.90
N SER A 662 10.62 4.60 -0.41
CA SER A 662 11.64 4.30 -1.42
C SER A 662 12.28 5.60 -1.90
N TYR A 663 13.51 5.89 -1.45
CA TYR A 663 14.17 7.17 -1.68
C TYR A 663 14.74 7.32 -3.10
N PRO A 664 14.81 8.56 -3.63
CA PRO A 664 15.42 8.87 -4.92
C PRO A 664 16.83 8.32 -5.05
N GLY A 665 17.16 7.76 -6.22
CA GLY A 665 18.52 7.28 -6.50
C GLY A 665 18.98 6.12 -5.62
N GLN A 666 18.06 5.41 -4.97
CA GLN A 666 18.37 4.24 -4.15
C GLN A 666 17.61 2.99 -4.61
N ILE A 667 18.17 1.84 -4.25
CA ILE A 667 17.51 0.54 -4.29
C ILE A 667 16.97 0.27 -2.88
N THR A 668 15.65 0.21 -2.72
CA THR A 668 15.02 -0.21 -1.45
C THR A 668 14.77 -1.70 -1.48
N ARG A 669 15.27 -2.46 -0.49
CA ARG A 669 15.10 -3.91 -0.42
C ARG A 669 14.12 -4.29 0.68
N ILE A 670 13.02 -4.94 0.29
CA ILE A 670 12.04 -5.52 1.22
C ILE A 670 11.96 -7.03 1.07
N LYS A 671 11.56 -7.73 2.13
CA LYS A 671 11.34 -9.19 2.13
C LYS A 671 9.91 -9.51 2.54
N ALA A 672 9.17 -10.18 1.66
CA ALA A 672 7.76 -10.49 1.84
C ALA A 672 7.50 -12.00 1.66
N LYS A 673 6.47 -12.53 2.32
CA LYS A 673 5.98 -13.90 2.12
C LYS A 673 4.56 -13.84 1.55
N PHE A 674 4.32 -14.53 0.44
CA PHE A 674 3.05 -14.53 -0.27
C PHE A 674 2.30 -15.84 -0.02
N ASP A 675 1.29 -15.86 0.84
CA ASP A 675 0.64 -17.08 1.32
C ASP A 675 -0.87 -17.17 1.07
N ILE A 676 -1.45 -16.20 0.36
CA ILE A 676 -2.79 -16.31 -0.23
C ILE A 676 -2.69 -16.14 -1.75
N ALA A 677 -3.19 -17.13 -2.49
CA ALA A 677 -3.24 -17.06 -3.95
C ALA A 677 -4.34 -16.11 -4.40
N GLY A 678 -4.09 -15.34 -5.46
CA GLY A 678 -5.08 -14.40 -5.95
C GLY A 678 -4.49 -13.20 -6.66
N LEU A 679 -5.41 -12.38 -7.17
CA LEU A 679 -5.11 -11.09 -7.80
C LEU A 679 -5.22 -9.98 -6.77
N TYR A 680 -4.13 -9.24 -6.62
CA TYR A 680 -3.91 -8.12 -5.70
C TYR A 680 -3.24 -6.97 -6.48
N VAL A 681 -2.79 -5.93 -5.78
CA VAL A 681 -2.02 -4.83 -6.38
C VAL A 681 -0.79 -4.46 -5.54
N TRP A 682 0.12 -3.74 -6.18
CA TRP A 682 1.18 -2.99 -5.52
C TRP A 682 1.31 -1.64 -6.20
N HIS A 683 1.58 -0.58 -5.43
CA HIS A 683 1.54 0.79 -5.94
C HIS A 683 2.31 1.78 -5.07
N CYS A 684 2.53 2.97 -5.61
CA CYS A 684 2.85 4.14 -4.82
C CYS A 684 1.59 4.64 -4.10
N HIS A 685 1.71 5.02 -2.84
CA HIS A 685 0.62 5.57 -2.02
C HIS A 685 0.62 7.11 -1.97
N ILE A 686 1.39 7.78 -2.84
CA ILE A 686 1.01 9.12 -3.29
C ILE A 686 -0.16 8.90 -4.22
N ILE A 687 -1.38 9.14 -3.76
CA ILE A 687 -2.59 8.66 -4.47
C ILE A 687 -2.84 9.41 -5.79
N GLU A 688 -2.24 10.58 -5.97
CA GLU A 688 -2.12 11.22 -7.28
C GLU A 688 -1.25 10.39 -8.25
N HIS A 689 -0.15 9.80 -7.79
CA HIS A 689 0.68 8.89 -8.60
C HIS A 689 -0.06 7.58 -8.87
N GLU A 690 -0.71 7.00 -7.86
CA GLU A 690 -1.52 5.78 -7.97
C GLU A 690 -2.52 5.86 -9.14
N ASP A 691 -3.29 6.95 -9.18
CA ASP A 691 -4.36 7.16 -10.16
C ASP A 691 -3.86 7.40 -11.60
N ASN A 692 -2.58 7.73 -11.81
CA ASN A 692 -2.04 7.99 -13.15
C ASN A 692 -0.54 7.70 -13.29
N GLU A 693 -0.09 6.45 -13.33
CA GLU A 693 -0.76 5.16 -13.10
C GLU A 693 0.24 4.27 -12.35
N MET A 694 0.77 4.76 -11.23
CA MET A 694 1.86 4.14 -10.47
C MET A 694 1.37 2.96 -9.63
N MET A 695 0.57 2.11 -10.24
CA MET A 695 -0.08 0.94 -9.69
C MET A 695 -0.05 -0.20 -10.70
N ARG A 696 0.23 -1.41 -10.22
CA ARG A 696 0.28 -2.60 -11.06
C ARG A 696 -0.41 -3.79 -10.39
N PRO A 697 -1.06 -4.67 -11.18
CA PRO A 697 -1.55 -5.94 -10.66
C PRO A 697 -0.41 -6.83 -10.16
N LEU A 698 -0.66 -7.50 -9.05
CA LEU A 698 0.18 -8.53 -8.42
C LEU A 698 -0.63 -9.83 -8.41
N PHE A 699 -0.11 -10.91 -8.99
CA PHE A 699 -0.81 -12.20 -9.00
C PHE A 699 -0.03 -13.27 -8.24
N VAL A 700 -0.48 -13.60 -7.02
CA VAL A 700 0.10 -14.70 -6.25
C VAL A 700 -0.36 -16.02 -6.86
N ASN A 701 0.56 -16.71 -7.51
CA ASN A 701 0.27 -17.89 -8.29
C ASN A 701 0.04 -19.11 -7.38
N GLY A 702 -1.23 -19.47 -7.20
CA GLY A 702 -1.66 -20.70 -6.53
C GLY A 702 -1.71 -21.93 -7.45
N ASP A 703 -1.64 -21.73 -8.76
CA ASP A 703 -1.68 -22.83 -9.72
C ASP A 703 -0.36 -23.61 -9.66
N SER A 704 -0.50 -24.92 -9.46
CA SER A 704 0.60 -25.86 -9.69
C SER A 704 1.01 -25.77 -11.16
N LEU A 705 2.31 -25.76 -11.41
CA LEU A 705 2.87 -25.94 -12.75
C LEU A 705 2.22 -27.17 -13.40
N ILE A 706 1.52 -27.00 -14.52
CA ILE A 706 0.98 -28.14 -15.28
C ILE A 706 2.04 -28.53 -16.28
N TYR A 707 2.47 -29.78 -16.24
CA TYR A 707 3.35 -30.36 -17.24
C TYR A 707 2.56 -31.34 -18.07
N VAL A 708 2.62 -31.18 -19.39
CA VAL A 708 2.00 -32.10 -20.34
C VAL A 708 3.07 -32.68 -21.23
N SER A 709 2.99 -33.98 -21.47
CA SER A 709 3.75 -34.65 -22.52
C SER A 709 2.79 -34.91 -23.67
N ASN A 710 3.10 -34.36 -24.84
CA ASN A 710 2.37 -34.63 -26.07
C ASN A 710 3.24 -35.52 -26.94
N THR A 711 2.77 -36.72 -27.26
CA THR A 711 3.53 -37.70 -28.06
C THR A 711 4.06 -37.07 -29.35
N GLY A 712 5.38 -37.16 -29.55
CA GLY A 712 6.09 -36.58 -30.70
C GLY A 712 6.43 -35.09 -30.57
N SER A 713 6.08 -34.44 -29.46
CA SER A 713 6.31 -33.02 -29.19
C SER A 713 6.95 -32.78 -27.81
N GLY A 714 7.34 -33.82 -27.09
CA GLY A 714 7.99 -33.71 -25.79
C GLY A 714 7.12 -33.07 -24.72
N VAL A 715 7.78 -32.41 -23.76
CA VAL A 715 7.13 -31.85 -22.57
C VAL A 715 6.93 -30.35 -22.74
N SER A 716 5.71 -29.90 -22.48
CA SER A 716 5.36 -28.49 -22.34
C SER A 716 4.93 -28.19 -20.91
N GLN A 717 5.29 -26.99 -20.45
CA GLN A 717 4.91 -26.43 -19.16
C GLN A 717 3.86 -25.35 -19.40
N TRP A 718 2.74 -25.44 -18.68
CA TRP A 718 1.82 -24.34 -18.49
C TRP A 718 2.30 -23.53 -17.30
N ASN A 719 2.50 -22.24 -17.52
CA ASN A 719 2.78 -21.30 -16.46
C ASN A 719 2.11 -19.97 -16.80
N LEU A 720 1.26 -19.46 -15.90
CA LEU A 720 0.68 -18.12 -16.02
C LEU A 720 -0.05 -17.86 -17.36
N GLY A 721 -0.88 -18.79 -17.83
CA GLY A 721 -1.62 -18.58 -19.08
C GLY A 721 -0.84 -18.93 -20.36
N VAL A 722 0.42 -19.33 -20.24
CA VAL A 722 1.31 -19.56 -21.38
C VAL A 722 1.83 -21.00 -21.38
N TRP A 723 1.76 -21.64 -22.55
CA TRP A 723 2.45 -22.91 -22.82
C TRP A 723 3.85 -22.65 -23.35
N SER A 724 4.86 -23.26 -22.73
CA SER A 724 6.24 -23.28 -23.22
C SER A 724 6.75 -24.71 -23.34
N GLN A 725 7.38 -25.06 -24.46
CA GLN A 725 8.00 -26.37 -24.62
C GLN A 725 9.34 -26.37 -23.86
N ILE A 726 9.49 -27.27 -22.87
CA ILE A 726 10.69 -27.38 -22.03
C ILE A 726 11.65 -28.50 -22.49
N THR A 727 11.17 -29.42 -23.32
CA THR A 727 12.01 -30.38 -24.05
C THR A 727 11.24 -30.97 -25.22
N ALA A 728 11.95 -31.32 -26.30
CA ALA A 728 11.38 -32.03 -27.44
C ALA A 728 11.37 -33.56 -27.25
N ASN A 729 12.00 -34.08 -26.18
CA ASN A 729 12.05 -35.50 -25.90
C ASN A 729 10.79 -35.95 -25.16
N ASP A 730 10.23 -37.09 -25.56
CA ASP A 730 9.09 -37.70 -24.89
C ASP A 730 9.54 -38.51 -23.65
N PRO A 731 9.06 -38.19 -22.45
CA PRO A 731 9.29 -39.02 -21.28
C PRO A 731 8.43 -40.29 -21.31
N LEU A 732 8.99 -41.39 -20.83
CA LEU A 732 8.28 -42.65 -20.53
C LEU A 732 7.38 -42.50 -19.29
N LEU A 733 7.85 -41.76 -18.29
CA LEU A 733 7.14 -41.49 -17.03
C LEU A 733 7.38 -40.05 -16.61
N MET A 734 6.39 -39.44 -15.98
CA MET A 734 6.49 -38.12 -15.39
C MET A 734 5.95 -38.13 -13.96
N ALA A 735 6.58 -37.35 -13.08
CA ALA A 735 6.09 -37.04 -11.75
C ALA A 735 6.51 -35.61 -11.38
N ALA A 736 5.77 -34.94 -10.50
CA ALA A 736 6.15 -33.63 -10.00
C ALA A 736 6.11 -33.62 -8.47
N SER A 737 7.08 -32.96 -7.85
CA SER A 737 7.20 -32.81 -6.40
C SER A 737 7.57 -31.35 -6.08
N GLY A 738 6.69 -30.63 -5.37
CA GLY A 738 6.82 -29.19 -5.22
C GLY A 738 6.86 -28.49 -6.58
N SER A 739 7.87 -27.64 -6.81
CA SER A 739 8.12 -26.96 -8.09
C SER A 739 9.01 -27.73 -9.07
N THR A 740 9.51 -28.91 -8.68
CA THR A 740 10.40 -29.72 -9.53
C THR A 740 9.61 -30.78 -10.27
N MET A 741 9.81 -30.85 -11.59
CA MET A 741 9.26 -31.89 -12.43
C MET A 741 10.33 -32.93 -12.75
N TYR A 742 9.96 -34.20 -12.75
CA TYR A 742 10.83 -35.31 -13.09
C TYR A 742 10.31 -36.04 -14.31
N GLY A 743 11.22 -36.33 -15.25
CA GLY A 743 10.94 -37.12 -16.45
C GLY A 743 11.91 -38.30 -16.56
N ALA A 744 11.38 -39.50 -16.81
CA ALA A 744 12.19 -40.65 -17.20
C ALA A 744 12.25 -40.73 -18.73
N PHE A 745 13.43 -40.58 -19.33
CA PHE A 745 13.58 -40.45 -20.80
C PHE A 745 14.21 -41.68 -21.47
N GLY A 746 14.11 -42.86 -20.83
CA GLY A 746 14.74 -44.08 -21.33
C GLY A 746 16.27 -44.12 -21.14
N THR A 747 16.88 -43.05 -20.66
CA THR A 747 18.30 -42.97 -20.28
C THR A 747 18.49 -42.65 -18.79
N GLY A 748 17.43 -42.78 -18.01
CA GLY A 748 17.39 -42.44 -16.59
C GLY A 748 16.34 -41.39 -16.25
N ILE A 749 16.34 -40.97 -14.98
CA ILE A 749 15.46 -39.93 -14.46
C ILE A 749 16.19 -38.60 -14.46
N TRP A 750 15.51 -37.58 -14.98
CA TRP A 750 15.98 -36.21 -15.05
C TRP A 750 15.03 -35.30 -14.29
N ALA A 751 15.57 -34.26 -13.65
CA ALA A 751 14.84 -33.26 -12.89
C ALA A 751 14.90 -31.91 -13.60
N TRP A 752 13.75 -31.29 -13.82
CA TRP A 752 13.58 -29.93 -14.30
C TRP A 752 13.34 -29.00 -13.11
N ASN A 753 14.27 -28.06 -12.89
CA ASN A 753 14.21 -27.10 -11.78
C ASN A 753 13.54 -25.76 -12.16
N GLY A 754 12.94 -25.67 -13.35
CA GLY A 754 12.39 -24.43 -13.91
C GLY A 754 13.29 -23.74 -14.94
N THR A 755 14.59 -24.10 -15.01
CA THR A 755 15.54 -23.48 -15.95
C THR A 755 16.37 -24.50 -16.74
N ALA A 756 16.73 -25.62 -16.12
CA ALA A 756 17.57 -26.64 -16.74
C ALA A 756 17.17 -28.06 -16.30
N TRP A 757 17.51 -29.02 -17.15
CA TRP A 757 17.41 -30.45 -16.86
C TRP A 757 18.71 -30.96 -16.24
N GLY A 758 18.61 -31.64 -15.10
CA GLY A 758 19.73 -32.35 -14.46
C GLY A 758 19.41 -33.84 -14.30
N GLN A 759 20.32 -34.72 -14.71
CA GLN A 759 20.13 -36.17 -14.54
C GLN A 759 20.35 -36.55 -13.06
N ILE A 760 19.37 -37.21 -12.44
CA ILE A 760 19.46 -37.64 -11.04
C ILE A 760 19.76 -39.13 -10.89
N THR A 761 19.58 -39.93 -11.95
CA THR A 761 20.07 -41.31 -12.04
C THR A 761 20.10 -41.77 -13.50
N ALA A 762 21.00 -42.68 -13.84
CA ALA A 762 21.07 -43.33 -15.15
C ALA A 762 20.14 -44.55 -15.27
N SER A 763 19.57 -45.02 -14.15
CA SER A 763 18.64 -46.14 -14.14
C SER A 763 17.23 -45.68 -14.53
N ASN A 764 16.55 -46.45 -15.38
CA ASN A 764 15.14 -46.20 -15.69
C ASN A 764 14.22 -46.89 -14.68
N PRO A 765 13.21 -46.18 -14.16
CA PRO A 765 12.19 -46.78 -13.32
C PRO A 765 11.08 -47.45 -14.15
N GLU A 766 10.44 -48.46 -13.57
CA GLU A 766 9.18 -49.08 -14.05
C GLU A 766 7.97 -48.21 -13.65
N ALA A 767 8.04 -47.55 -12.49
CA ALA A 767 7.05 -46.59 -12.02
C ALA A 767 7.67 -45.43 -11.22
N MET A 768 7.01 -44.28 -11.23
CA MET A 768 7.37 -43.10 -10.44
C MET A 768 6.14 -42.53 -9.74
N SER A 769 6.31 -42.07 -8.51
CA SER A 769 5.26 -41.37 -7.75
C SER A 769 5.88 -40.35 -6.82
N ALA A 770 5.25 -39.21 -6.62
CA ALA A 770 5.69 -38.20 -5.67
C ALA A 770 4.68 -38.06 -4.53
N ALA A 771 5.13 -38.11 -3.27
CA ALA A 771 4.31 -37.90 -2.09
C ALA A 771 4.90 -36.77 -1.25
N GLY A 772 4.09 -35.74 -0.98
CA GLY A 772 4.56 -34.49 -0.38
C GLY A 772 5.67 -33.85 -1.23
N THR A 773 6.87 -33.73 -0.66
CA THR A 773 8.07 -33.19 -1.33
C THR A 773 9.05 -34.27 -1.79
N VAL A 774 8.70 -35.56 -1.67
CA VAL A 774 9.61 -36.68 -1.93
C VAL A 774 9.22 -37.42 -3.21
N LEU A 775 10.21 -37.67 -4.07
CA LEU A 775 10.06 -38.55 -5.24
C LEU A 775 10.40 -39.99 -4.87
N TYR A 776 9.58 -40.92 -5.36
CA TYR A 776 9.80 -42.35 -5.28
C TYR A 776 9.89 -42.96 -6.67
N GLY A 777 10.76 -43.95 -6.81
CA GLY A 777 10.98 -44.71 -8.04
C GLY A 777 10.97 -46.21 -7.74
N ASP A 778 10.22 -46.95 -8.54
CA ASP A 778 10.33 -48.39 -8.62
C ASP A 778 11.30 -48.75 -9.75
N PHE A 779 12.33 -49.52 -9.42
CA PHE A 779 13.34 -49.99 -10.36
C PHE A 779 13.22 -51.50 -10.60
N GLY A 780 12.00 -52.01 -10.58
CA GLY A 780 11.66 -53.41 -10.85
C GLY A 780 12.26 -54.34 -9.81
N ALA A 781 13.05 -55.31 -10.26
CA ALA A 781 13.82 -56.18 -9.36
C ALA A 781 14.82 -55.43 -8.45
N GLY A 782 15.13 -54.16 -8.77
CA GLY A 782 15.90 -53.26 -7.93
C GLY A 782 15.16 -52.75 -6.69
N GLY A 783 13.84 -52.90 -6.65
CA GLY A 783 12.96 -52.51 -5.54
C GLY A 783 12.52 -51.05 -5.58
N ILE A 784 11.91 -50.60 -4.48
CA ILE A 784 11.37 -49.24 -4.30
C ILE A 784 12.42 -48.36 -3.63
N TRP A 785 12.67 -47.19 -4.19
CA TRP A 785 13.64 -46.21 -3.70
C TRP A 785 13.00 -44.83 -3.50
N LYS A 786 13.52 -44.07 -2.53
CA LYS A 786 13.18 -42.67 -2.29
C LYS A 786 14.35 -41.76 -2.68
N TRP A 787 14.05 -40.62 -3.27
CA TRP A 787 15.00 -39.55 -3.55
C TRP A 787 14.91 -38.48 -2.46
N ASP A 788 16.01 -38.21 -1.76
CA ASP A 788 16.04 -37.21 -0.67
C ASP A 788 16.48 -35.81 -1.12
N GLY A 789 16.63 -35.60 -2.43
CA GLY A 789 17.20 -34.38 -3.01
C GLY A 789 18.67 -34.51 -3.40
N THR A 790 19.39 -35.49 -2.85
CA THR A 790 20.83 -35.71 -3.09
C THR A 790 21.19 -37.14 -3.47
N ALA A 791 20.50 -38.12 -2.89
CA ALA A 791 20.77 -39.53 -3.09
C ALA A 791 19.47 -40.37 -3.16
N TRP A 792 19.58 -41.49 -3.86
CA TRP A 792 18.55 -42.53 -3.88
C TRP A 792 18.80 -43.50 -2.72
N ASN A 793 17.78 -43.70 -1.87
CA ASN A 793 17.82 -44.63 -0.75
C ASN A 793 16.76 -45.72 -0.94
N ARG A 794 17.15 -46.99 -0.92
CA ARG A 794 16.23 -48.12 -1.07
C ARG A 794 15.36 -48.26 0.18
N ILE A 795 14.04 -48.30 -0.01
CA ILE A 795 13.06 -48.45 1.07
C ILE A 795 12.34 -49.79 1.03
N SER A 796 12.38 -50.51 -0.09
CA SER A 796 11.93 -51.90 -0.17
C SER A 796 12.71 -52.70 -1.21
N ALA A 797 12.73 -54.02 -1.05
CA ALA A 797 13.25 -54.97 -2.02
C ALA A 797 12.21 -55.46 -3.04
N ASP A 798 10.94 -55.22 -2.76
CA ASP A 798 9.84 -55.74 -3.53
C ASP A 798 9.63 -54.94 -4.82
N ASN A 799 9.20 -55.63 -5.88
CA ASN A 799 8.75 -55.00 -7.12
C ASN A 799 7.23 -54.77 -7.05
N PRO A 800 6.76 -53.53 -6.83
CA PRO A 800 5.34 -53.23 -6.75
C PRO A 800 4.65 -53.34 -8.11
N GLN A 801 3.41 -53.85 -8.12
CA GLN A 801 2.56 -53.83 -9.32
C GLN A 801 1.97 -52.43 -9.60
N ALA A 802 1.84 -51.60 -8.56
CA ALA A 802 1.37 -50.23 -8.68
C ALA A 802 1.86 -49.38 -7.49
N MET A 803 2.12 -48.09 -7.77
CA MET A 803 2.48 -47.08 -6.78
C MET A 803 1.58 -45.85 -6.96
N ILE A 804 1.00 -45.36 -5.87
CA ILE A 804 0.26 -44.10 -5.84
C ILE A 804 0.63 -43.31 -4.59
N ALA A 805 0.45 -41.99 -4.63
CA ALA A 805 0.61 -41.11 -3.48
C ALA A 805 -0.71 -40.48 -3.07
N SER A 806 -0.90 -40.27 -1.77
CA SER A 806 -2.01 -39.49 -1.22
C SER A 806 -1.44 -38.62 -0.09
N GLY A 807 -1.46 -37.31 -0.29
CA GLY A 807 -0.73 -36.36 0.53
C GLY A 807 0.76 -36.69 0.67
N SER A 808 1.25 -36.79 1.90
CA SER A 808 2.66 -37.10 2.20
C SER A 808 2.96 -38.60 2.25
N MET A 809 1.98 -39.46 1.94
CA MET A 809 2.09 -40.91 2.11
C MET A 809 2.16 -41.62 0.76
N LEU A 810 3.03 -42.63 0.68
CA LEU A 810 3.15 -43.52 -0.47
C LEU A 810 2.38 -44.83 -0.20
N TYR A 811 1.64 -45.29 -1.19
CA TYR A 811 0.89 -46.54 -1.16
C TYR A 811 1.33 -47.42 -2.33
N VAL A 812 1.57 -48.70 -2.05
CA VAL A 812 2.06 -49.65 -3.05
C VAL A 812 1.24 -50.93 -3.02
N ASN A 813 0.94 -51.47 -4.19
CA ASN A 813 0.39 -52.81 -4.34
C ASN A 813 1.54 -53.78 -4.58
N LEU A 814 1.76 -54.72 -3.67
CA LEU A 814 2.78 -55.76 -3.78
C LEU A 814 2.17 -57.10 -4.24
N GLY A 815 1.04 -57.04 -4.95
CA GLY A 815 0.35 -58.20 -5.52
C GLY A 815 -0.27 -59.08 -4.44
N GLY A 816 0.14 -60.35 -4.40
CA GLY A 816 -0.38 -61.35 -3.45
C GLY A 816 -0.14 -61.05 -1.97
N THR A 817 0.65 -60.02 -1.64
CA THR A 817 0.82 -59.53 -0.25
C THR A 817 -0.01 -58.28 0.05
N GLY A 818 -0.77 -57.80 -0.93
CA GLY A 818 -1.75 -56.71 -0.82
C GLY A 818 -1.16 -55.30 -0.81
N ILE A 819 -1.91 -54.37 -0.22
CA ILE A 819 -1.60 -52.94 -0.22
C ILE A 819 -0.82 -52.57 1.03
N TRP A 820 0.28 -51.86 0.84
CA TRP A 820 1.14 -51.36 1.90
C TRP A 820 1.28 -49.84 1.82
N LYS A 821 1.39 -49.21 2.98
CA LYS A 821 1.60 -47.77 3.15
C LYS A 821 2.97 -47.51 3.75
N TRP A 822 3.66 -46.53 3.18
CA TRP A 822 4.88 -45.93 3.69
C TRP A 822 4.57 -44.51 4.19
N ASP A 823 4.88 -44.24 5.46
CA ASP A 823 4.65 -42.95 6.10
C ASP A 823 5.88 -42.01 6.10
N GLY A 824 6.96 -42.43 5.43
CA GLY A 824 8.25 -41.73 5.45
C GLY A 824 9.32 -42.46 6.29
N ALA A 825 8.91 -43.32 7.22
CA ALA A 825 9.79 -44.02 8.15
C ALA A 825 9.55 -45.54 8.22
N ALA A 826 8.30 -45.99 8.13
CA ALA A 826 7.93 -47.40 8.28
C ALA A 826 6.85 -47.84 7.29
N TRP A 827 6.86 -49.14 6.97
CA TRP A 827 5.82 -49.81 6.18
C TRP A 827 4.73 -50.36 7.10
N SER A 828 3.47 -50.18 6.70
CA SER A 828 2.30 -50.77 7.35
C SER A 828 1.37 -51.39 6.30
N GLN A 829 0.92 -52.62 6.53
CA GLN A 829 -0.04 -53.26 5.63
C GLN A 829 -1.44 -52.68 5.86
N ILE A 830 -2.11 -52.28 4.78
CA ILE A 830 -3.49 -51.79 4.82
C ILE A 830 -4.47 -52.94 4.63
N THR A 831 -4.20 -53.79 3.63
CA THR A 831 -5.01 -54.96 3.32
C THR A 831 -4.17 -56.03 2.66
N ALA A 832 -4.51 -57.30 2.86
CA ALA A 832 -3.89 -58.44 2.19
C ALA A 832 -4.49 -58.74 0.80
N THR A 833 -5.46 -57.94 0.36
CA THR A 833 -6.12 -58.12 -0.95
C THR A 833 -5.29 -57.47 -2.05
N ASP A 834 -5.18 -58.14 -3.19
CA ASP A 834 -4.54 -57.65 -4.41
C ASP A 834 -5.55 -56.87 -5.27
N PRO A 835 -5.53 -55.52 -5.27
CA PRO A 835 -6.41 -54.73 -6.11
C PRO A 835 -5.95 -54.72 -7.57
N ALA A 836 -6.90 -54.78 -8.50
CA ALA A 836 -6.59 -54.64 -9.93
C ALA A 836 -6.14 -53.21 -10.33
N ILE A 837 -6.68 -52.18 -9.66
CA ILE A 837 -6.37 -50.76 -9.93
C ILE A 837 -6.36 -50.00 -8.60
N MET A 838 -5.42 -49.06 -8.43
CA MET A 838 -5.39 -48.11 -7.33
C MET A 838 -5.42 -46.67 -7.88
N VAL A 839 -6.24 -45.82 -7.28
CA VAL A 839 -6.33 -44.38 -7.56
C VAL A 839 -6.44 -43.65 -6.22
N SER A 840 -5.77 -42.51 -6.12
CA SER A 840 -5.97 -41.52 -5.06
C SER A 840 -6.66 -40.28 -5.64
N ALA A 841 -7.51 -39.66 -4.83
CA ALA A 841 -8.06 -38.33 -5.09
C ALA A 841 -7.70 -37.46 -3.88
N TYR A 842 -7.49 -36.17 -4.14
CA TYR A 842 -7.26 -35.16 -3.13
C TYR A 842 -8.57 -34.45 -2.79
#